data_AF-A0A847H046-F1
#
_entry.id   AF-A0A847H046-F1
#
_cell.length_a   1.000
_cell.length_b   1.000
_cell.length_c   1.000
_cell.angle_alpha   90.00
_cell.angle_beta   90.00
_cell.angle_gamma   90.00
#
_symmetry.space_group_name_H-M   'P 1'
#
loop_
_entity.id
_entity.type
_entity.pdbx_description
1 polymer ?
#
loop_
_entity_poly.entity_id
_entity_poly.type
_entity_poly.pdbx_seq_one_letter_code
_entity_poly.pdbx_strand_id
1 'polypeptide(L)'
;MKTILRNLSAVVAAILVLIPAPAALQSQDTLTPVPSAAEKSAEAAKLVAVLQSDAAPFDKAKACQRLALIGGKEAVPALAALLADQRLNSYARFGLEPIPDPSVDDALREALDRLQGPLLVGVINSVGVRRDAKAVDALSKLTSSPDQDVSAKTLAALGQIACPQAVESLSRALASDSAAVRAAAAAACLVAGERLGAQDKRDEAARLYDAARRADVPTQLRAAATRGAILSRRSDGVPLLLEQLTADDALFAIALRTSRELSGNNVTRALLAELDRLSAGRRALLIQAIGDRQDASASPAIRAWAAAGSPEVRVAALHVLGQLGDVAAVPVLLDAVVSGDPGLAQAAHESLVKLGGTAAGEAIVAKLDRAAPAARAVLLDLAGQLAILAAIPAALRAADDPDDQVRLAAIKTLGRLAGLKEFALLCDRLLAASSPSETAAVQEALRVACLRMPDPDACVGTMLQAMPKAPIASRCFLVELLGAVGGDRALKAVSSAAQESNEELQDAATAALGKWTSADAAPELLKLAQTLPAEKFRTRALRGYLRIAQQMVLPPEQKLKMCQAAFQAARRDEERRLVLNVLGGLPTAEAMSLVVPNLSRPALAPQAAAAALAIGEKIMHTEPRTVADAMRQVLKSGVSGDQAKQAERLLKRAGP
;
A
#
# COMPACT_ATOMS: atom_id res chain seq x y z
N MET A 1 -17.90 -22.96 9.38
CA MET A 1 -16.74 -22.13 8.94
C MET A 1 -16.61 -20.78 9.68
N LYS A 2 -17.20 -20.58 10.88
CA LYS A 2 -17.05 -19.32 11.67
C LYS A 2 -16.68 -19.52 13.14
N THR A 3 -16.31 -20.74 13.56
CA THR A 3 -16.01 -21.06 14.97
C THR A 3 -14.58 -21.58 15.20
N ILE A 4 -13.75 -21.68 14.16
CA ILE A 4 -12.38 -22.21 14.24
C ILE A 4 -11.31 -21.08 14.21
N LEU A 5 -11.69 -19.84 13.87
CA LEU A 5 -10.75 -18.70 13.79
C LEU A 5 -10.54 -17.93 15.11
N ARG A 6 -11.19 -18.32 16.21
CA ARG A 6 -11.13 -17.56 17.47
C ARG A 6 -10.02 -18.01 18.44
N ASN A 7 -9.30 -19.09 18.12
CA ASN A 7 -8.22 -19.64 18.95
C ASN A 7 -6.80 -19.45 18.39
N LEU A 8 -6.63 -18.77 17.24
CA LEU A 8 -5.28 -18.40 16.75
C LEU A 8 -4.80 -17.03 17.26
N SER A 9 -5.68 -16.20 17.82
CA SER A 9 -5.32 -14.86 18.33
C SER A 9 -4.62 -14.88 19.68
N ALA A 10 -4.62 -16.01 20.38
CA ALA A 10 -4.02 -16.15 21.72
C ALA A 10 -2.56 -16.65 21.71
N VAL A 11 -2.04 -17.07 20.55
CA VAL A 11 -0.66 -17.59 20.42
C VAL A 11 0.28 -16.59 19.72
N VAL A 12 -0.25 -15.52 19.12
CA VAL A 12 0.56 -14.46 18.48
C VAL A 12 0.86 -13.28 19.43
N ALA A 13 0.24 -13.22 20.61
CA ALA A 13 0.47 -12.13 21.58
C ALA A 13 1.68 -12.33 22.52
N ALA A 14 2.49 -13.38 22.35
CA ALA A 14 3.60 -13.70 23.27
C ALA A 14 5.02 -13.64 22.64
N ILE A 15 5.18 -13.15 21.41
CA ILE A 15 6.51 -12.98 20.76
C ILE A 15 6.73 -11.53 20.32
N LEU A 16 6.55 -10.58 21.24
CA LEU A 16 6.87 -9.17 21.00
C LEU A 16 7.38 -8.47 22.26
N VAL A 17 8.40 -9.06 22.91
CA VAL A 17 9.29 -8.31 23.83
C VAL A 17 10.71 -8.84 23.68
N LEU A 18 11.42 -8.40 22.64
CA LEU A 18 12.89 -8.33 22.59
C LEU A 18 13.33 -7.70 21.26
N ILE A 19 13.20 -6.38 21.16
CA ILE A 19 14.06 -5.52 20.32
C ILE A 19 14.40 -4.30 21.18
N PRO A 20 15.69 -3.92 21.30
CA PRO A 20 16.09 -2.70 21.99
C PRO A 20 15.79 -1.51 21.07
N ALA A 21 14.94 -0.57 21.53
CA ALA A 21 14.73 0.70 20.86
C ALA A 21 15.50 1.82 21.62
N PRO A 22 15.97 2.85 20.90
CA PRO A 22 17.14 3.63 21.27
C PRO A 22 16.86 4.67 22.36
N ALA A 23 17.94 5.10 23.00
CA ALA A 23 18.01 6.19 23.95
C ALA A 23 17.50 7.51 23.32
N ALA A 24 16.25 7.88 23.59
CA ALA A 24 15.76 9.25 23.54
C ALA A 24 14.30 9.30 24.04
N LEU A 25 14.11 9.29 25.36
CA LEU A 25 12.89 9.77 26.03
C LEU A 25 13.26 10.11 27.48
N GLN A 26 14.05 11.18 27.64
CA GLN A 26 14.06 11.94 28.89
C GLN A 26 12.93 12.97 28.79
N SER A 27 11.78 12.65 29.36
CA SER A 27 10.77 13.66 29.68
C SER A 27 9.88 13.14 30.81
N GLN A 28 10.22 13.59 32.02
CA GLN A 28 9.34 13.81 33.18
C GLN A 28 8.26 12.75 33.42
N ASP A 29 8.63 11.70 34.15
CA ASP A 29 7.69 11.00 35.03
C ASP A 29 8.16 11.16 36.48
N THR A 30 7.26 11.68 37.30
CA THR A 30 7.37 11.84 38.74
C THR A 30 7.76 10.52 39.40
N LEU A 31 8.96 10.50 39.99
CA LEU A 31 9.53 9.43 40.79
C LEU A 31 8.67 9.11 42.02
N THR A 32 7.78 8.13 41.91
CA THR A 32 7.54 7.25 43.07
C THR A 32 8.78 6.38 43.22
N PRO A 33 9.47 6.37 44.37
CA PRO A 33 10.61 5.48 44.57
C PRO A 33 10.14 4.04 44.39
N VAL A 34 10.89 3.25 43.63
CA VAL A 34 10.68 1.79 43.54
C VAL A 34 10.73 1.26 44.98
N PRO A 35 9.66 0.62 45.49
CA PRO A 35 9.61 0.25 46.90
C PRO A 35 10.79 -0.66 47.25
N SER A 36 11.44 -0.38 48.38
CA SER A 36 12.53 -1.16 48.94
C SER A 36 12.09 -2.60 49.22
N ALA A 37 13.04 -3.53 49.34
CA ALA A 37 12.73 -4.93 49.67
C ALA A 37 11.95 -5.06 51.00
N ALA A 38 12.25 -4.21 51.98
CA ALA A 38 11.53 -4.15 53.25
C ALA A 38 10.09 -3.66 53.08
N GLU A 39 9.86 -2.63 52.26
CA GLU A 39 8.50 -2.12 51.97
C GLU A 39 7.68 -3.15 51.20
N LYS A 40 8.28 -3.84 50.21
CA LYS A 40 7.64 -4.94 49.49
C LYS A 40 7.26 -6.09 50.42
N SER A 41 8.15 -6.48 51.34
CA SER A 41 7.87 -7.54 52.31
C SER A 41 6.75 -7.14 53.29
N ALA A 42 6.76 -5.90 53.78
CA ALA A 42 5.71 -5.39 54.67
C ALA A 42 4.35 -5.28 53.96
N GLU A 43 4.33 -4.86 52.68
CA GLU A 43 3.12 -4.86 51.86
C GLU A 43 2.62 -6.29 51.60
N ALA A 44 3.52 -7.21 51.23
CA ALA A 44 3.18 -8.62 51.01
C ALA A 44 2.56 -9.26 52.28
N ALA A 45 3.08 -8.97 53.47
CA ALA A 45 2.50 -9.45 54.73
C ALA A 45 1.06 -8.97 54.95
N LYS A 46 0.75 -7.71 54.62
CA LYS A 46 -0.62 -7.18 54.68
C LYS A 46 -1.54 -7.89 53.69
N LEU A 47 -1.06 -8.14 52.47
CA LEU A 47 -1.84 -8.84 51.44
C LEU A 47 -2.08 -10.30 51.81
N VAL A 48 -1.10 -10.97 52.43
CA VAL A 48 -1.28 -12.32 53.00
C VAL A 48 -2.37 -12.33 54.07
N ALA A 49 -2.39 -11.34 54.96
CA ALA A 49 -3.46 -11.19 55.94
C ALA A 49 -4.84 -10.99 55.28
N VAL A 50 -4.92 -10.25 54.17
CA VAL A 50 -6.16 -10.13 53.37
C VAL A 50 -6.60 -11.50 52.84
N LEU A 51 -5.69 -12.32 52.29
CA LEU A 51 -6.03 -13.66 51.81
C LEU A 51 -6.57 -14.58 52.92
N GLN A 52 -6.02 -14.47 54.13
CA GLN A 52 -6.36 -15.29 55.30
C GLN A 52 -7.58 -14.82 56.10
N SER A 53 -8.10 -13.61 55.81
CA SER A 53 -9.28 -13.03 56.47
C SER A 53 -10.60 -13.37 55.76
N ASP A 54 -11.72 -12.90 56.30
CA ASP A 54 -13.05 -13.00 55.66
C ASP A 54 -13.30 -11.92 54.58
N ALA A 55 -12.24 -11.33 54.03
CA ALA A 55 -12.33 -10.32 52.97
C ALA A 55 -13.09 -10.83 51.73
N ALA A 56 -13.74 -9.91 51.00
CA ALA A 56 -14.52 -10.26 49.83
C ALA A 56 -13.64 -10.90 48.74
N PRO A 57 -14.20 -11.80 47.89
CA PRO A 57 -13.43 -12.46 46.83
C PRO A 57 -12.70 -11.50 45.88
N PHE A 58 -13.26 -10.30 45.63
CA PHE A 58 -12.61 -9.27 44.83
C PHE A 58 -11.31 -8.77 45.48
N ASP A 59 -11.33 -8.49 46.78
CA ASP A 59 -10.17 -8.00 47.53
C ASP A 59 -9.08 -9.08 47.60
N LYS A 60 -9.49 -10.35 47.80
CA LYS A 60 -8.57 -11.50 47.75
C LYS A 60 -7.95 -11.68 46.36
N ALA A 61 -8.73 -11.52 45.29
CA ALA A 61 -8.23 -11.59 43.92
C ALA A 61 -7.22 -10.46 43.62
N LYS A 62 -7.50 -9.22 44.06
CA LYS A 62 -6.57 -8.09 43.97
C LYS A 62 -5.29 -8.33 44.77
N ALA A 63 -5.41 -8.91 45.96
CA ALA A 63 -4.26 -9.28 46.77
C ALA A 63 -3.39 -10.33 46.07
N CYS A 64 -3.97 -11.37 45.46
CA CYS A 64 -3.24 -12.36 44.67
C CYS A 64 -2.49 -11.72 43.49
N GLN A 65 -3.15 -10.82 42.74
CA GLN A 65 -2.52 -10.11 41.61
C GLN A 65 -1.35 -9.24 42.06
N ARG A 66 -1.49 -8.54 43.19
CA ARG A 66 -0.41 -7.72 43.73
C ARG A 66 0.74 -8.59 44.24
N LEU A 67 0.44 -9.71 44.90
CA LEU A 67 1.44 -10.69 45.33
C LEU A 67 2.22 -11.32 44.17
N ALA A 68 1.65 -11.40 42.97
CA ALA A 68 2.39 -11.81 41.77
C ALA A 68 3.61 -10.90 41.48
N LEU A 69 3.55 -9.62 41.89
CA LEU A 69 4.59 -8.62 41.61
C LEU A 69 5.58 -8.44 42.76
N ILE A 70 5.13 -8.64 44.00
CA ILE A 70 5.90 -8.31 45.21
C ILE A 70 6.01 -9.46 46.22
N GLY A 71 5.33 -10.58 45.98
CA GLY A 71 5.28 -11.71 46.89
C GLY A 71 6.62 -12.46 46.97
N GLY A 72 6.98 -12.86 48.18
CA GLY A 72 8.10 -13.75 48.48
C GLY A 72 7.63 -15.10 48.99
N LYS A 73 8.58 -15.88 49.53
CA LYS A 73 8.34 -17.21 50.13
C LYS A 73 7.20 -17.20 51.16
N GLU A 74 7.04 -16.11 51.89
CA GLU A 74 6.08 -15.93 52.97
C GLU A 74 4.63 -15.92 52.47
N ALA A 75 4.40 -15.55 51.20
CA ALA A 75 3.08 -15.53 50.59
C ALA A 75 2.63 -16.90 50.07
N VAL A 76 3.57 -17.83 49.87
CA VAL A 76 3.33 -19.13 49.24
C VAL A 76 2.27 -19.94 49.99
N PRO A 77 2.32 -20.12 51.33
CA PRO A 77 1.30 -20.90 52.03
C PRO A 77 -0.11 -20.33 51.89
N ALA A 78 -0.25 -19.00 51.94
CA ALA A 78 -1.55 -18.33 51.84
C ALA A 78 -2.14 -18.41 50.44
N LEU A 79 -1.31 -18.28 49.40
CA LEU A 79 -1.74 -18.49 48.02
C LEU A 79 -2.03 -19.97 47.73
N ALA A 80 -1.22 -20.89 48.23
CA ALA A 80 -1.40 -22.33 48.04
C ALA A 80 -2.73 -22.83 48.63
N ALA A 81 -3.14 -22.30 49.78
CA ALA A 81 -4.43 -22.63 50.41
C ALA A 81 -5.64 -22.30 49.50
N LEU A 82 -5.50 -21.35 48.58
CA LEU A 82 -6.56 -20.95 47.64
C LEU A 82 -6.59 -21.78 46.35
N LEU A 83 -5.68 -22.74 46.16
CA LEU A 83 -5.66 -23.59 44.95
C LEU A 83 -6.91 -24.47 44.82
N ALA A 84 -7.51 -24.88 45.94
CA ALA A 84 -8.76 -25.64 45.98
C ALA A 84 -10.02 -24.77 45.87
N ASP A 85 -9.88 -23.44 45.89
CA ASP A 85 -11.03 -22.52 45.88
C ASP A 85 -11.63 -22.40 44.46
N GLN A 86 -12.93 -22.65 44.35
CA GLN A 86 -13.64 -22.66 43.06
C GLN A 86 -13.61 -21.30 42.32
N ARG A 87 -13.46 -20.18 43.04
CA ARG A 87 -13.47 -18.82 42.47
C ARG A 87 -12.07 -18.21 42.43
N LEU A 88 -11.22 -18.53 43.39
CA LEU A 88 -9.93 -17.87 43.59
C LEU A 88 -8.72 -18.66 43.05
N ASN A 89 -8.87 -19.96 42.71
CA ASN A 89 -7.75 -20.78 42.22
C ASN A 89 -6.94 -20.15 41.09
N SER A 90 -7.59 -19.44 40.17
CA SER A 90 -6.90 -18.84 39.01
C SER A 90 -6.07 -17.63 39.43
N TYR A 91 -6.57 -16.84 40.38
CA TYR A 91 -5.84 -15.72 40.96
C TYR A 91 -4.69 -16.22 41.85
N ALA A 92 -4.92 -17.26 42.62
CA ALA A 92 -3.90 -17.90 43.45
C ALA A 92 -2.70 -18.38 42.61
N ARG A 93 -2.97 -19.10 41.51
CA ARG A 93 -1.95 -19.55 40.56
C ARG A 93 -1.21 -18.38 39.90
N PHE A 94 -1.93 -17.36 39.45
CA PHE A 94 -1.32 -16.13 38.92
C PHE A 94 -0.39 -15.45 39.93
N GLY A 95 -0.75 -15.45 41.21
CA GLY A 95 0.10 -14.96 42.30
C GLY A 95 1.33 -15.82 42.55
N LEU A 96 1.19 -17.15 42.49
CA LEU A 96 2.26 -18.12 42.77
C LEU A 96 3.30 -18.22 41.65
N GLU A 97 2.86 -18.27 40.40
CA GLU A 97 3.71 -18.54 39.23
C GLU A 97 5.00 -17.70 39.16
N PRO A 98 4.97 -16.36 39.34
CA PRO A 98 6.17 -15.53 39.23
C PRO A 98 7.05 -15.51 40.49
N ILE A 99 6.61 -16.06 41.63
CA ILE A 99 7.40 -16.09 42.87
C ILE A 99 8.59 -17.04 42.66
N PRO A 100 9.85 -16.60 42.76
CA PRO A 100 11.01 -17.43 42.39
C PRO A 100 11.35 -18.53 43.41
N ASP A 101 10.70 -18.56 44.57
CA ASP A 101 11.01 -19.50 45.66
C ASP A 101 10.58 -20.95 45.31
N PRO A 102 11.41 -21.97 45.57
CA PRO A 102 11.09 -23.38 45.28
C PRO A 102 9.89 -23.93 46.05
N SER A 103 9.49 -23.34 47.18
CA SER A 103 8.31 -23.79 47.93
C SER A 103 7.01 -23.67 47.13
N VAL A 104 6.99 -22.83 46.09
CA VAL A 104 5.87 -22.78 45.13
C VAL A 104 5.74 -24.10 44.37
N ASP A 105 6.86 -24.67 43.93
CA ASP A 105 6.88 -25.95 43.21
C ASP A 105 6.43 -27.09 44.12
N ASP A 106 6.85 -27.08 45.39
CA ASP A 106 6.38 -28.03 46.40
C ASP A 106 4.85 -27.95 46.61
N ALA A 107 4.31 -26.74 46.74
CA ALA A 107 2.87 -26.51 46.93
C ALA A 107 2.04 -26.94 45.70
N LEU A 108 2.53 -26.66 44.49
CA LEU A 108 1.86 -27.08 43.26
C LEU A 108 1.90 -28.61 43.09
N ARG A 109 3.02 -29.26 43.43
CA ARG A 109 3.13 -30.73 43.40
C ARG A 109 2.18 -31.39 44.39
N GLU A 110 2.06 -30.86 45.62
CA GLU A 110 1.08 -31.37 46.59
C GLU A 110 -0.36 -31.24 46.06
N ALA A 111 -0.67 -30.15 45.36
CA ALA A 111 -1.98 -29.93 44.78
C ALA A 111 -2.32 -30.87 43.61
N LEU A 112 -1.33 -31.43 42.91
CA LEU A 112 -1.55 -32.40 41.83
C LEU A 112 -2.28 -33.66 42.33
N ASP A 113 -1.97 -34.13 43.54
CA ASP A 113 -2.56 -35.36 44.10
C ASP A 113 -3.93 -35.11 44.75
N ARG A 114 -4.26 -33.85 45.06
CA ARG A 114 -5.44 -33.48 45.86
C ARG A 114 -6.60 -32.93 45.03
N LEU A 115 -6.31 -32.28 43.90
CA LEU A 115 -7.30 -31.59 43.08
C LEU A 115 -7.80 -32.47 41.93
N GLN A 116 -8.99 -32.14 41.40
CA GLN A 116 -9.60 -32.84 40.27
C GLN A 116 -10.23 -31.84 39.28
N GLY A 117 -10.52 -32.31 38.06
CA GLY A 117 -11.22 -31.54 37.04
C GLY A 117 -10.55 -30.20 36.70
N PRO A 118 -11.31 -29.10 36.54
CA PRO A 118 -10.77 -27.79 36.15
C PRO A 118 -9.70 -27.22 37.08
N LEU A 119 -9.80 -27.50 38.39
CA LEU A 119 -8.81 -27.04 39.38
C LEU A 119 -7.46 -27.72 39.17
N LEU A 120 -7.47 -29.04 38.94
CA LEU A 120 -6.27 -29.82 38.63
C LEU A 120 -5.63 -29.34 37.32
N VAL A 121 -6.44 -29.13 36.28
CA VAL A 121 -5.98 -28.57 35.00
C VAL A 121 -5.25 -27.24 35.22
N GLY A 122 -5.79 -26.38 36.08
CA GLY A 122 -5.16 -25.13 36.46
C GLY A 122 -3.75 -25.32 37.04
N VAL A 123 -3.61 -26.21 38.02
CA VAL A 123 -2.33 -26.51 38.67
C VAL A 123 -1.32 -27.14 37.71
N ILE A 124 -1.74 -28.08 36.88
CA ILE A 124 -0.89 -28.69 35.84
C ILE A 124 -0.27 -27.63 34.92
N ASN A 125 -1.07 -26.64 34.50
CA ASN A 125 -0.55 -25.53 33.70
C ASN A 125 0.54 -24.74 34.44
N SER A 126 0.31 -24.40 35.71
CA SER A 126 1.28 -23.65 36.52
C SER A 126 2.57 -24.43 36.74
N VAL A 127 2.50 -25.75 36.96
CA VAL A 127 3.67 -26.63 37.02
C VAL A 127 4.45 -26.59 35.69
N GLY A 128 3.75 -26.64 34.56
CA GLY A 128 4.36 -26.50 33.23
C GLY A 128 5.03 -25.14 33.01
N VAL A 129 4.38 -24.04 33.41
CA VAL A 129 4.91 -22.66 33.31
C VAL A 129 6.21 -22.52 34.10
N ARG A 130 6.23 -23.06 35.33
CA ARG A 130 7.38 -23.06 36.22
C ARG A 130 8.46 -24.06 35.83
N ARG A 131 8.10 -25.07 35.04
CA ARG A 131 8.98 -26.09 34.48
C ARG A 131 9.62 -26.97 35.56
N ASP A 132 8.85 -27.30 36.59
CA ASP A 132 9.33 -28.14 37.70
C ASP A 132 9.59 -29.58 37.24
N ALA A 133 10.88 -29.92 37.08
CA ALA A 133 11.30 -31.26 36.70
C ALA A 133 10.94 -32.33 37.74
N LYS A 134 10.77 -31.97 39.02
CA LYS A 134 10.39 -32.92 40.08
C LYS A 134 8.92 -33.33 40.02
N ALA A 135 8.10 -32.63 39.22
CA ALA A 135 6.69 -32.96 39.02
C ALA A 135 6.47 -34.03 37.94
N VAL A 136 7.50 -34.40 37.16
CA VAL A 136 7.36 -35.25 35.98
C VAL A 136 6.80 -36.63 36.30
N ASP A 137 7.18 -37.24 37.42
CA ASP A 137 6.66 -38.56 37.82
C ASP A 137 5.16 -38.49 38.16
N ALA A 138 4.74 -37.43 38.84
CA ALA A 138 3.33 -37.19 39.16
C ALA A 138 2.53 -36.91 37.88
N LEU A 139 3.03 -36.02 37.02
CA LEU A 139 2.41 -35.69 35.75
C LEU A 139 2.33 -36.91 34.82
N SER A 140 3.35 -37.76 34.77
CA SER A 140 3.36 -38.93 33.88
C SER A 140 2.19 -39.88 34.14
N LYS A 141 1.72 -39.98 35.39
CA LYS A 141 0.54 -40.78 35.77
C LYS A 141 -0.77 -40.20 35.24
N LEU A 142 -0.83 -38.88 35.00
CA LEU A 142 -2.01 -38.16 34.52
C LEU A 142 -2.13 -38.10 32.99
N THR A 143 -1.09 -38.53 32.26
CA THR A 143 -1.06 -38.49 30.78
C THR A 143 -2.15 -39.33 30.13
N SER A 144 -2.64 -40.37 30.80
CA SER A 144 -3.71 -41.26 30.33
C SER A 144 -4.99 -41.11 31.17
N SER A 145 -5.19 -39.96 31.81
CA SER A 145 -6.42 -39.65 32.53
C SER A 145 -7.66 -39.83 31.62
N PRO A 146 -8.78 -40.37 32.14
CA PRO A 146 -10.04 -40.42 31.40
C PRO A 146 -10.59 -39.01 31.09
N ASP A 147 -10.21 -38.01 31.90
CA ASP A 147 -10.47 -36.61 31.61
C ASP A 147 -9.49 -36.13 30.53
N GLN A 148 -10.02 -35.86 29.33
CA GLN A 148 -9.24 -35.44 28.17
C GLN A 148 -8.54 -34.10 28.38
N ASP A 149 -9.13 -33.18 29.15
CA ASP A 149 -8.50 -31.88 29.44
C ASP A 149 -7.31 -32.06 30.37
N VAL A 150 -7.43 -32.91 31.39
CA VAL A 150 -6.32 -33.28 32.29
C VAL A 150 -5.20 -33.94 31.50
N SER A 151 -5.51 -34.94 30.67
CA SER A 151 -4.51 -35.63 29.83
C SER A 151 -3.78 -34.66 28.88
N ALA A 152 -4.53 -33.86 28.12
CA ALA A 152 -3.96 -32.92 27.15
C ALA A 152 -3.09 -31.85 27.81
N LYS A 153 -3.54 -31.29 28.94
CA LYS A 153 -2.78 -30.27 29.67
C LYS A 153 -1.57 -30.83 30.39
N THR A 154 -1.64 -32.08 30.85
CA THR A 154 -0.48 -32.81 31.39
C THR A 154 0.61 -32.96 30.33
N LEU A 155 0.25 -33.40 29.12
CA LEU A 155 1.19 -33.50 28.02
C LEU A 155 1.79 -32.14 27.65
N ALA A 156 0.97 -31.09 27.59
CA ALA A 156 1.45 -29.72 27.35
C ALA A 156 2.44 -29.26 28.44
N ALA A 157 2.17 -29.55 29.72
CA ALA A 157 3.06 -29.23 30.83
C ALA A 157 4.39 -30.01 30.73
N LEU A 158 4.36 -31.30 30.40
CA LEU A 158 5.57 -32.09 30.12
C LEU A 158 6.37 -31.50 28.94
N GLY A 159 5.69 -31.03 27.91
CA GLY A 159 6.29 -30.30 26.79
C GLY A 159 7.01 -29.01 27.21
N GLN A 160 6.46 -28.28 28.18
CA GLN A 160 7.10 -27.09 28.76
C GLN A 160 8.26 -27.43 29.70
N ILE A 161 8.19 -28.55 30.43
CA ILE A 161 9.30 -28.99 31.30
C ILE A 161 10.50 -29.41 30.45
N ALA A 162 10.27 -30.25 29.43
CA ALA A 162 11.27 -30.67 28.43
C ALA A 162 12.59 -31.23 29.01
N CYS A 163 12.56 -31.83 30.21
CA CYS A 163 13.68 -32.62 30.73
C CYS A 163 13.67 -34.04 30.12
N PRO A 164 14.75 -34.83 30.25
CA PRO A 164 14.83 -36.17 29.65
C PRO A 164 13.66 -37.09 30.02
N GLN A 165 13.24 -37.11 31.29
CA GLN A 165 12.11 -37.91 31.76
C GLN A 165 10.78 -37.44 31.14
N ALA A 166 10.60 -36.13 30.97
CA ALA A 166 9.41 -35.58 30.33
C ALA A 166 9.37 -35.95 28.84
N VAL A 167 10.51 -35.88 28.14
CA VAL A 167 10.66 -36.29 26.74
C VAL A 167 10.35 -37.78 26.55
N GLU A 168 10.79 -38.63 27.47
CA GLU A 168 10.47 -40.07 27.45
C GLU A 168 8.96 -40.31 27.64
N SER A 169 8.32 -39.61 28.58
CA SER A 169 6.87 -39.69 28.78
C SER A 169 6.08 -39.22 27.56
N LEU A 170 6.50 -38.12 26.90
CA LEU A 170 5.91 -37.68 25.64
C LEU A 170 6.08 -38.72 24.53
N SER A 171 7.27 -39.33 24.43
CA SER A 171 7.57 -40.34 23.42
C SER A 171 6.70 -41.58 23.56
N ARG A 172 6.42 -42.03 24.80
CA ARG A 172 5.47 -43.12 25.07
C ARG A 172 4.04 -42.73 24.69
N ALA A 173 3.61 -41.50 25.00
CA ALA A 173 2.27 -41.03 24.69
C ALA A 173 1.97 -40.93 23.18
N LEU A 174 2.99 -40.77 22.34
CA LEU A 174 2.86 -40.83 20.88
C LEU A 174 2.41 -42.20 20.35
N ALA A 175 2.62 -43.26 21.13
CA ALA A 175 2.19 -44.63 20.80
C ALA A 175 0.87 -45.03 21.50
N SER A 176 0.16 -44.07 22.11
CA SER A 176 -1.12 -44.34 22.76
C SER A 176 -2.18 -44.83 21.77
N ASP A 177 -3.09 -45.71 22.21
CA ASP A 177 -4.26 -46.13 21.44
C ASP A 177 -5.22 -44.96 21.16
N SER A 178 -5.23 -43.95 22.02
CA SER A 178 -6.09 -42.77 21.87
C SER A 178 -5.49 -41.76 20.88
N ALA A 179 -6.20 -41.51 19.78
CA ALA A 179 -5.81 -40.51 18.78
C ALA A 179 -5.70 -39.09 19.37
N ALA A 180 -6.55 -38.75 20.34
CA ALA A 180 -6.48 -37.46 21.03
C ALA A 180 -5.19 -37.33 21.87
N VAL A 181 -4.78 -38.39 22.55
CA VAL A 181 -3.52 -38.43 23.31
C VAL A 181 -2.32 -38.34 22.38
N ARG A 182 -2.31 -39.09 21.25
CA ARG A 182 -1.24 -38.99 20.25
C ARG A 182 -1.11 -37.56 19.70
N ALA A 183 -2.23 -36.92 19.37
CA ALA A 183 -2.23 -35.54 18.87
C ALA A 183 -1.73 -34.54 19.92
N ALA A 184 -2.18 -34.65 21.17
CA ALA A 184 -1.71 -33.79 22.27
C ALA A 184 -0.22 -34.02 22.57
N ALA A 185 0.25 -35.27 22.54
CA ALA A 185 1.65 -35.63 22.71
C ALA A 185 2.52 -35.05 21.58
N ALA A 186 2.07 -35.14 20.32
CA ALA A 186 2.78 -34.55 19.21
C ALA A 186 2.86 -33.02 19.31
N ALA A 187 1.77 -32.33 19.69
CA ALA A 187 1.81 -30.89 19.94
C ALA A 187 2.79 -30.52 21.07
N ALA A 188 2.80 -31.30 22.15
CA ALA A 188 3.76 -31.12 23.24
C ALA A 188 5.21 -31.41 22.82
N CYS A 189 5.44 -32.37 21.93
CA CYS A 189 6.75 -32.65 21.33
C CYS A 189 7.28 -31.45 20.52
N LEU A 190 6.40 -30.70 19.85
CA LEU A 190 6.81 -29.49 19.12
C LEU A 190 7.37 -28.44 20.09
N VAL A 191 6.65 -28.19 21.19
CA VAL A 191 7.05 -27.25 22.24
C VAL A 191 8.34 -27.71 22.90
N ALA A 192 8.44 -28.98 23.28
CA ALA A 192 9.66 -29.53 23.87
C ALA A 192 10.86 -29.44 22.92
N GLY A 193 10.66 -29.72 21.63
CA GLY A 193 11.69 -29.60 20.60
C GLY A 193 12.22 -28.17 20.46
N GLU A 194 11.35 -27.16 20.48
CA GLU A 194 11.76 -25.75 20.44
C GLU A 194 12.59 -25.37 21.66
N ARG A 195 12.19 -25.85 22.84
CA ARG A 195 12.90 -25.61 24.10
C ARG A 195 14.26 -26.29 24.15
N LEU A 196 14.34 -27.54 23.71
CA LEU A 196 15.61 -28.26 23.58
C LEU A 196 16.52 -27.56 22.58
N GLY A 197 15.98 -27.06 21.47
CA GLY A 197 16.70 -26.23 20.51
C GLY A 197 17.25 -24.94 21.12
N ALA A 198 16.47 -24.24 21.95
CA ALA A 198 16.92 -23.06 22.68
C ALA A 198 18.01 -23.34 23.73
N GLN A 199 18.12 -24.60 24.18
CA GLN A 199 19.20 -25.10 25.05
C GLN A 199 20.38 -25.70 24.26
N ASP A 200 20.40 -25.53 22.94
CA ASP A 200 21.37 -26.10 22.00
C ASP A 200 21.42 -27.64 21.95
N LYS A 201 20.38 -28.32 22.47
CA LYS A 201 20.22 -29.79 22.44
C LYS A 201 19.54 -30.25 21.16
N ARG A 202 20.19 -29.98 20.02
CA ARG A 202 19.58 -30.15 18.70
C ARG A 202 19.31 -31.61 18.33
N ASP A 203 20.19 -32.52 18.70
CA ASP A 203 20.01 -33.95 18.41
C ASP A 203 18.82 -34.54 19.17
N GLU A 204 18.64 -34.13 20.43
CA GLU A 204 17.48 -34.51 21.24
C GLU A 204 16.19 -33.95 20.64
N ALA A 205 16.18 -32.67 20.25
CA ALA A 205 15.05 -32.05 19.57
C ALA A 205 14.71 -32.79 18.26
N ALA A 206 15.72 -33.10 17.44
CA ALA A 206 15.55 -33.80 16.17
C ALA A 206 14.95 -35.21 16.34
N ARG A 207 15.39 -35.97 17.35
CA ARG A 207 14.80 -37.28 17.70
C ARG A 207 13.34 -37.16 18.12
N LEU A 208 13.00 -36.12 18.89
CA LEU A 208 11.64 -35.90 19.35
C LEU A 208 10.69 -35.51 18.19
N TYR A 209 11.15 -34.64 17.30
CA TYR A 209 10.43 -34.32 16.07
C TYR A 209 10.26 -35.54 15.16
N ASP A 210 11.27 -36.40 15.06
CA ASP A 210 11.16 -37.66 14.32
C ASP A 210 10.14 -38.63 14.92
N ALA A 211 10.07 -38.73 16.24
CA ALA A 211 9.05 -39.53 16.91
C ALA A 211 7.66 -38.99 16.57
N ALA A 212 7.44 -37.67 16.70
CA ALA A 212 6.16 -37.04 16.43
C ALA A 212 5.73 -37.14 14.96
N ARG A 213 6.65 -37.00 13.99
CA ARG A 213 6.30 -37.09 12.56
C ARG A 213 6.01 -38.51 12.09
N ARG A 214 6.52 -39.54 12.79
CA ARG A 214 6.31 -40.96 12.46
C ARG A 214 5.06 -41.53 13.13
N ALA A 215 4.54 -40.85 14.15
CA ALA A 215 3.30 -41.24 14.82
C ALA A 215 2.07 -41.04 13.93
N ASP A 216 1.01 -41.78 14.21
CA ASP A 216 -0.30 -41.58 13.59
C ASP A 216 -0.99 -40.35 14.19
N VAL A 217 -0.71 -39.19 13.59
CA VAL A 217 -1.18 -37.88 14.04
C VAL A 217 -1.70 -37.04 12.87
N PRO A 218 -2.56 -36.04 13.13
CA PRO A 218 -3.04 -35.12 12.11
C PRO A 218 -1.93 -34.53 11.23
N THR A 219 -2.20 -34.40 9.93
CA THR A 219 -1.22 -33.98 8.92
C THR A 219 -0.52 -32.66 9.29
N GLN A 220 -1.21 -31.73 9.94
CA GLN A 220 -0.65 -30.44 10.37
C GLN A 220 0.44 -30.60 11.44
N LEU A 221 0.26 -31.54 12.37
CA LEU A 221 1.25 -31.85 13.41
C LEU A 221 2.44 -32.61 12.81
N ARG A 222 2.18 -33.57 11.91
CA ARG A 222 3.22 -34.27 11.15
C ARG A 222 4.07 -33.30 10.32
N ALA A 223 3.43 -32.35 9.65
CA ALA A 223 4.04 -31.27 8.88
C ALA A 223 4.92 -30.36 9.76
N ALA A 224 4.40 -29.91 10.90
CA ALA A 224 5.17 -29.09 11.85
C ALA A 224 6.37 -29.85 12.45
N ALA A 225 6.18 -31.13 12.80
CA ALA A 225 7.25 -31.98 13.29
C ALA A 225 8.32 -32.22 12.23
N THR A 226 7.92 -32.43 10.97
CA THR A 226 8.86 -32.59 9.85
C THR A 226 9.70 -31.33 9.63
N ARG A 227 9.10 -30.13 9.70
CA ARG A 227 9.87 -28.87 9.70
C ARG A 227 10.87 -28.81 10.85
N GLY A 228 10.42 -29.10 12.09
CA GLY A 228 11.30 -29.09 13.26
C GLY A 228 12.48 -30.05 13.10
N ALA A 229 12.20 -31.28 12.65
CA ALA A 229 13.19 -32.31 12.36
C ALA A 229 14.25 -31.87 11.35
N ILE A 230 13.87 -31.13 10.31
CA ILE A 230 14.81 -30.59 9.30
C ILE A 230 15.63 -29.45 9.90
N LEU A 231 14.99 -28.47 10.54
CA LEU A 231 15.66 -27.27 11.06
C LEU A 231 16.64 -27.57 12.20
N SER A 232 16.29 -28.49 13.10
CA SER A 232 17.20 -28.92 14.17
C SER A 232 18.50 -29.54 13.63
N ARG A 233 18.44 -30.18 12.45
CA ARG A 233 19.59 -30.82 11.80
C ARG A 233 20.39 -29.91 10.87
N ARG A 234 19.87 -28.73 10.51
CA ARG A 234 20.52 -27.80 9.57
C ARG A 234 20.86 -28.50 8.24
N SER A 235 22.12 -28.49 7.83
CA SER A 235 22.61 -29.14 6.60
C SER A 235 22.29 -30.64 6.56
N ASP A 236 22.34 -31.34 7.69
CA ASP A 236 22.04 -32.77 7.76
C ASP A 236 20.54 -33.07 7.62
N GLY A 237 19.70 -32.03 7.69
CA GLY A 237 18.27 -32.11 7.43
C GLY A 237 17.91 -32.05 5.94
N VAL A 238 18.86 -31.74 5.06
CA VAL A 238 18.61 -31.57 3.61
C VAL A 238 18.03 -32.84 2.97
N PRO A 239 18.55 -34.07 3.22
CA PRO A 239 17.95 -35.27 2.64
C PRO A 239 16.46 -35.43 2.99
N LEU A 240 16.09 -35.14 4.25
CA LEU A 240 14.69 -35.19 4.70
C LEU A 240 13.85 -34.11 4.03
N LEU A 241 14.40 -32.91 3.82
CA LEU A 241 13.75 -31.84 3.06
C LEU A 241 13.45 -32.27 1.63
N LEU A 242 14.41 -32.88 0.93
CA LEU A 242 14.24 -33.29 -0.47
C LEU A 242 13.16 -34.37 -0.62
N GLU A 243 13.11 -35.33 0.31
CA GLU A 243 12.06 -36.36 0.35
C GLU A 243 10.64 -35.72 0.33
N GLN A 244 10.47 -34.61 1.04
CA GLN A 244 9.17 -33.93 1.14
C GLN A 244 8.76 -33.20 -0.15
N LEU A 245 9.68 -32.96 -1.09
CA LEU A 245 9.35 -32.31 -2.38
C LEU A 245 8.44 -33.18 -3.26
N THR A 246 8.48 -34.50 -3.05
CA THR A 246 7.64 -35.49 -3.76
C THR A 246 6.49 -36.04 -2.92
N ALA A 247 6.34 -35.57 -1.67
CA ALA A 247 5.29 -36.03 -0.75
C ALA A 247 3.91 -35.44 -1.09
N ASP A 248 2.93 -35.65 -0.21
CA ASP A 248 1.61 -35.02 -0.31
C ASP A 248 1.69 -33.48 -0.30
N ASP A 249 0.64 -32.78 -0.72
CA ASP A 249 0.66 -31.33 -0.89
C ASP A 249 0.94 -30.55 0.40
N ALA A 250 0.55 -31.08 1.56
CA ALA A 250 0.82 -30.43 2.84
C ALA A 250 2.31 -30.53 3.19
N LEU A 251 2.93 -31.69 2.99
CA LEU A 251 4.36 -31.89 3.20
C LEU A 251 5.21 -31.16 2.14
N PHE A 252 4.76 -31.10 0.90
CA PHE A 252 5.38 -30.29 -0.16
C PHE A 252 5.40 -28.80 0.22
N ALA A 253 4.27 -28.25 0.69
CA ALA A 253 4.20 -26.87 1.15
C ALA A 253 5.16 -26.60 2.34
N ILE A 254 5.30 -27.55 3.26
CA ILE A 254 6.31 -27.46 4.32
C ILE A 254 7.72 -27.49 3.76
N ALA A 255 8.02 -28.36 2.81
CA ALA A 255 9.33 -28.41 2.17
C ALA A 255 9.71 -27.05 1.58
N LEU A 256 8.80 -26.43 0.82
CA LEU A 256 9.02 -25.09 0.27
C LEU A 256 9.28 -24.05 1.37
N ARG A 257 8.50 -24.04 2.46
CA ARG A 257 8.74 -23.12 3.58
C ARG A 257 10.12 -23.36 4.21
N THR A 258 10.41 -24.60 4.56
CA THR A 258 11.65 -24.97 5.26
C THR A 258 12.89 -24.76 4.39
N SER A 259 12.76 -24.90 3.06
CA SER A 259 13.83 -24.57 2.12
C SER A 259 14.26 -23.10 2.18
N ARG A 260 13.35 -22.17 2.52
CA ARG A 260 13.66 -20.74 2.69
C ARG A 260 14.30 -20.42 4.04
N GLU A 261 14.02 -21.24 5.05
CA GLU A 261 14.49 -21.04 6.42
C GLU A 261 15.91 -21.60 6.63
N LEU A 262 16.28 -22.65 5.88
CA LEU A 262 17.63 -23.19 5.94
C LEU A 262 18.65 -22.24 5.28
N SER A 263 19.78 -22.04 5.93
CA SER A 263 20.90 -21.27 5.37
C SER A 263 21.88 -22.18 4.60
N GLY A 264 22.68 -21.59 3.71
CA GLY A 264 23.81 -22.27 3.06
C GLY A 264 23.58 -22.65 1.59
N ASN A 265 24.63 -22.49 0.77
CA ASN A 265 24.57 -22.74 -0.68
C ASN A 265 24.44 -24.22 -1.06
N ASN A 266 24.79 -25.13 -0.15
CA ASN A 266 24.60 -26.57 -0.30
C ASN A 266 23.12 -26.92 -0.40
N VAL A 267 22.27 -26.20 0.35
CA VAL A 267 20.81 -26.36 0.26
C VAL A 267 20.32 -25.92 -1.11
N THR A 268 20.74 -24.74 -1.60
CA THR A 268 20.39 -24.25 -2.94
C THR A 268 20.77 -25.25 -4.03
N ARG A 269 22.01 -25.77 -3.99
CA ARG A 269 22.49 -26.79 -4.94
C ARG A 269 21.67 -28.08 -4.88
N ALA A 270 21.32 -28.54 -3.69
CA ALA A 270 20.51 -29.73 -3.51
C ALA A 270 19.08 -29.55 -4.07
N LEU A 271 18.46 -28.39 -3.85
CA LEU A 271 17.13 -28.08 -4.41
C LEU A 271 17.15 -27.99 -5.94
N LEU A 272 18.20 -27.41 -6.51
CA LEU A 272 18.37 -27.34 -7.97
C LEU A 272 18.44 -28.73 -8.61
N ALA A 273 19.10 -29.68 -7.95
CA ALA A 273 19.23 -31.06 -8.44
C ALA A 273 17.89 -31.83 -8.46
N GLU A 274 16.90 -31.41 -7.67
CA GLU A 274 15.58 -32.05 -7.64
C GLU A 274 14.61 -31.53 -8.69
N LEU A 275 14.92 -30.42 -9.38
CA LEU A 275 13.98 -29.75 -10.30
C LEU A 275 13.47 -30.67 -11.41
N ASP A 276 14.34 -31.50 -12.00
CA ASP A 276 13.97 -32.40 -13.10
C ASP A 276 12.94 -33.47 -12.68
N ARG A 277 12.96 -33.87 -11.40
CA ARG A 277 12.08 -34.92 -10.87
C ARG A 277 10.67 -34.45 -10.56
N LEU A 278 10.44 -33.14 -10.54
CA LEU A 278 9.16 -32.55 -10.18
C LEU A 278 8.26 -32.32 -11.41
N SER A 279 6.94 -32.37 -11.19
CA SER A 279 5.97 -31.89 -12.18
C SER A 279 6.15 -30.40 -12.45
N ALA A 280 5.66 -29.90 -13.60
CA ALA A 280 5.81 -28.49 -13.99
C ALA A 280 5.36 -27.51 -12.90
N GLY A 281 4.19 -27.73 -12.29
CA GLY A 281 3.67 -26.87 -11.22
C GLY A 281 4.53 -26.89 -9.96
N ARG A 282 4.97 -28.08 -9.49
CA ARG A 282 5.86 -28.17 -8.32
C ARG A 282 7.25 -27.61 -8.60
N ARG A 283 7.75 -27.79 -9.81
CA ARG A 283 9.03 -27.23 -10.28
C ARG A 283 9.00 -25.70 -10.27
N ALA A 284 7.93 -25.09 -10.78
CA ALA A 284 7.75 -23.64 -10.75
C ALA A 284 7.75 -23.09 -9.30
N LEU A 285 7.04 -23.75 -8.38
CA LEU A 285 7.01 -23.37 -6.97
C LEU A 285 8.37 -23.55 -6.27
N LEU A 286 9.12 -24.60 -6.63
CA LEU A 286 10.46 -24.81 -6.10
C LEU A 286 11.44 -23.76 -6.64
N ILE A 287 11.35 -23.39 -7.92
CA ILE A 287 12.14 -22.28 -8.50
C ILE A 287 11.90 -20.97 -7.73
N GLN A 288 10.64 -20.65 -7.43
CA GLN A 288 10.32 -19.48 -6.59
C GLN A 288 10.95 -19.58 -5.20
N ALA A 289 10.84 -20.74 -4.54
CA ALA A 289 11.47 -20.93 -3.23
C ALA A 289 13.01 -20.82 -3.29
N ILE A 290 13.63 -21.25 -4.39
CA ILE A 290 15.07 -21.05 -4.66
C ILE A 290 15.38 -19.56 -4.82
N GLY A 291 14.56 -18.80 -5.55
CA GLY A 291 14.68 -17.35 -5.67
C GLY A 291 14.56 -16.61 -4.35
N ASP A 292 13.60 -17.01 -3.50
CA ASP A 292 13.38 -16.43 -2.17
C ASP A 292 14.58 -16.59 -1.22
N ARG A 293 15.45 -17.58 -1.49
CA ARG A 293 16.71 -17.78 -0.74
C ARG A 293 17.80 -16.77 -1.09
N GLN A 294 17.65 -16.02 -2.18
CA GLN A 294 18.59 -14.95 -2.62
C GLN A 294 20.03 -15.44 -2.82
N ASP A 295 20.20 -16.69 -3.24
CA ASP A 295 21.52 -17.27 -3.50
C ASP A 295 21.87 -17.16 -4.99
N ALA A 296 22.77 -16.22 -5.32
CA ALA A 296 23.20 -15.95 -6.69
C ALA A 296 23.82 -17.17 -7.40
N SER A 297 24.27 -18.20 -6.67
CA SER A 297 24.78 -19.44 -7.27
C SER A 297 23.71 -20.23 -8.03
N ALA A 298 22.43 -19.94 -7.81
CA ALA A 298 21.32 -20.53 -8.57
C ALA A 298 21.20 -19.99 -9.99
N SER A 299 21.70 -18.78 -10.25
CA SER A 299 21.44 -18.04 -11.50
C SER A 299 21.72 -18.83 -12.78
N PRO A 300 22.86 -19.55 -12.94
CA PRO A 300 23.10 -20.33 -14.16
C PRO A 300 22.04 -21.40 -14.43
N ALA A 301 21.59 -22.11 -13.40
CA ALA A 301 20.56 -23.13 -13.52
C ALA A 301 19.18 -22.50 -13.78
N ILE A 302 18.85 -21.40 -13.10
CA ILE A 302 17.58 -20.68 -13.35
C ILE A 302 17.54 -20.11 -14.78
N ARG A 303 18.65 -19.61 -15.33
CA ARG A 303 18.71 -19.19 -16.74
C ARG A 303 18.39 -20.33 -17.71
N ALA A 304 18.90 -21.54 -17.44
CA ALA A 304 18.57 -22.71 -18.26
C ALA A 304 17.06 -23.02 -18.22
N TRP A 305 16.44 -22.95 -17.03
CA TRP A 305 14.99 -23.14 -16.87
C TRP A 305 14.15 -22.03 -17.51
N ALA A 306 14.62 -20.78 -17.50
CA ALA A 306 13.98 -19.67 -18.21
C ALA A 306 14.00 -19.84 -19.74
N ALA A 307 15.07 -20.45 -20.27
CA ALA A 307 15.22 -20.70 -21.69
C ALA A 307 14.41 -21.91 -22.19
N ALA A 308 14.42 -23.03 -21.45
CA ALA A 308 13.97 -24.33 -21.94
C ALA A 308 12.82 -24.97 -21.14
N GLY A 309 12.33 -24.35 -20.06
CA GLY A 309 11.24 -24.90 -19.26
C GLY A 309 9.87 -24.94 -19.97
N SER A 310 8.88 -25.56 -19.35
CA SER A 310 7.46 -25.36 -19.74
C SER A 310 7.03 -23.91 -19.50
N PRO A 311 5.94 -23.40 -20.11
CA PRO A 311 5.53 -22.00 -19.98
C PRO A 311 5.48 -21.50 -18.53
N GLU A 312 4.85 -22.26 -17.63
CA GLU A 312 4.76 -21.94 -16.19
C GLU A 312 6.14 -21.88 -15.50
N VAL A 313 7.03 -22.80 -15.85
CA VAL A 313 8.40 -22.88 -15.31
C VAL A 313 9.25 -21.73 -15.81
N ARG A 314 9.11 -21.37 -17.09
CA ARG A 314 9.81 -20.24 -17.70
C ARG A 314 9.38 -18.92 -17.04
N VAL A 315 8.09 -18.69 -16.84
CA VAL A 315 7.58 -17.50 -16.11
C VAL A 315 8.18 -17.41 -14.72
N ALA A 316 8.15 -18.51 -13.94
CA ALA A 316 8.74 -18.54 -12.61
C ALA A 316 10.25 -18.25 -12.62
N ALA A 317 10.98 -18.86 -13.55
CA ALA A 317 12.42 -18.65 -13.69
C ALA A 317 12.76 -17.22 -14.09
N LEU A 318 12.03 -16.60 -15.04
CA LEU A 318 12.24 -15.21 -15.45
C LEU A 318 12.10 -14.26 -14.26
N HIS A 319 11.02 -14.38 -13.47
CA HIS A 319 10.83 -13.58 -12.26
C HIS A 319 11.99 -13.73 -11.27
N VAL A 320 12.46 -14.96 -11.05
CA VAL A 320 13.57 -15.23 -10.14
C VAL A 320 14.88 -14.61 -10.63
N LEU A 321 15.15 -14.57 -11.95
CA LEU A 321 16.34 -13.92 -12.49
C LEU A 321 16.36 -12.42 -12.19
N GLY A 322 15.21 -11.74 -12.32
CA GLY A 322 15.07 -10.35 -11.90
C GLY A 322 15.26 -10.15 -10.39
N GLN A 323 14.76 -11.09 -9.58
CA GLN A 323 14.91 -11.07 -8.12
C GLN A 323 16.35 -11.30 -7.66
N LEU A 324 17.11 -12.16 -8.35
CA LEU A 324 18.51 -12.47 -8.04
C LEU A 324 19.49 -11.40 -8.54
N GLY A 325 19.03 -10.42 -9.32
CA GLY A 325 19.93 -9.39 -9.88
C GLY A 325 20.84 -9.92 -10.99
N ASP A 326 20.47 -11.01 -11.67
CA ASP A 326 21.34 -11.69 -12.64
C ASP A 326 21.42 -10.92 -13.97
N VAL A 327 22.40 -10.02 -14.11
CA VAL A 327 22.63 -9.26 -15.34
C VAL A 327 22.93 -10.19 -16.54
N ALA A 328 23.50 -11.38 -16.31
CA ALA A 328 23.73 -12.35 -17.39
C ALA A 328 22.43 -12.99 -17.92
N ALA A 329 21.28 -12.76 -17.26
CA ALA A 329 19.97 -13.17 -17.74
C ALA A 329 19.38 -12.24 -18.80
N VAL A 330 19.95 -11.06 -19.04
CA VAL A 330 19.40 -10.08 -19.99
C VAL A 330 19.11 -10.70 -21.37
N PRO A 331 19.97 -11.53 -21.99
CA PRO A 331 19.65 -12.14 -23.28
C PRO A 331 18.36 -12.99 -23.27
N VAL A 332 18.19 -13.87 -22.29
CA VAL A 332 17.00 -14.74 -22.20
C VAL A 332 15.74 -13.95 -21.83
N LEU A 333 15.88 -12.88 -21.03
CA LEU A 333 14.79 -11.95 -20.75
C LEU A 333 14.34 -11.23 -22.02
N LEU A 334 15.27 -10.75 -22.85
CA LEU A 334 14.94 -10.09 -24.10
C LEU A 334 14.30 -11.04 -25.13
N ASP A 335 14.72 -12.31 -25.16
CA ASP A 335 14.06 -13.34 -25.98
C ASP A 335 12.62 -13.60 -25.51
N ALA A 336 12.39 -13.63 -24.20
CA ALA A 336 11.06 -13.81 -23.62
C ALA A 336 10.14 -12.61 -23.90
N VAL A 337 10.65 -11.37 -23.81
CA VAL A 337 9.90 -10.14 -24.15
C VAL A 337 9.35 -10.18 -25.57
N VAL A 338 10.13 -10.69 -26.53
CA VAL A 338 9.74 -10.70 -27.96
C VAL A 338 9.12 -12.03 -28.42
N SER A 339 8.84 -12.95 -27.48
CA SER A 339 8.36 -14.30 -27.82
C SER A 339 6.92 -14.36 -28.32
N GLY A 340 6.14 -13.30 -28.10
CA GLY A 340 4.70 -13.24 -28.42
C GLY A 340 3.79 -13.87 -27.38
N ASP A 341 4.33 -14.56 -26.37
CA ASP A 341 3.57 -15.06 -25.22
C ASP A 341 3.39 -13.93 -24.18
N PRO A 342 2.15 -13.54 -23.85
CA PRO A 342 1.91 -12.43 -22.92
C PRO A 342 2.45 -12.67 -21.50
N GLY A 343 2.42 -13.91 -21.02
CA GLY A 343 2.90 -14.26 -19.68
C GLY A 343 4.42 -14.18 -19.58
N LEU A 344 5.12 -14.70 -20.59
CA LEU A 344 6.58 -14.60 -20.68
C LEU A 344 7.04 -13.15 -20.90
N ALA A 345 6.34 -12.41 -21.75
CA ALA A 345 6.67 -11.03 -22.03
C ALA A 345 6.52 -10.15 -20.78
N GLN A 346 5.43 -10.32 -20.03
CA GLN A 346 5.22 -9.59 -18.78
C GLN A 346 6.28 -9.95 -17.73
N ALA A 347 6.54 -11.25 -17.51
CA ALA A 347 7.51 -11.70 -16.52
C ALA A 347 8.93 -11.20 -16.82
N ALA A 348 9.31 -11.20 -18.10
CA ALA A 348 10.59 -10.71 -18.53
C ALA A 348 10.68 -9.18 -18.44
N HIS A 349 9.61 -8.45 -18.79
CA HIS A 349 9.53 -7.00 -18.64
C HIS A 349 9.73 -6.58 -17.18
N GLU A 350 8.97 -7.15 -16.24
CA GLU A 350 9.10 -6.85 -14.81
C GLU A 350 10.52 -7.12 -14.27
N SER A 351 11.14 -8.19 -14.77
CA SER A 351 12.49 -8.57 -14.39
C SER A 351 13.53 -7.59 -14.95
N LEU A 352 13.38 -7.14 -16.19
CA LEU A 352 14.25 -6.13 -16.79
C LEU A 352 14.12 -4.76 -16.11
N VAL A 353 12.91 -4.37 -15.69
CA VAL A 353 12.68 -3.17 -14.87
C VAL A 353 13.44 -3.27 -13.54
N LYS A 354 13.38 -4.43 -12.88
CA LYS A 354 14.09 -4.66 -11.60
C LYS A 354 15.61 -4.65 -11.75
N LEU A 355 16.14 -5.29 -12.81
CA LEU A 355 17.58 -5.30 -13.08
C LEU A 355 18.10 -3.90 -13.37
N GLY A 356 17.40 -3.16 -14.23
CA GLY A 356 17.79 -1.83 -14.66
C GLY A 356 19.25 -1.75 -15.16
N GLY A 357 19.81 -0.55 -15.12
CA GLY A 357 21.24 -0.31 -15.37
C GLY A 357 21.64 -0.21 -16.84
N THR A 358 22.90 0.19 -17.04
CA THR A 358 23.50 0.47 -18.35
C THR A 358 23.62 -0.79 -19.20
N ALA A 359 24.02 -1.92 -18.61
CA ALA A 359 24.21 -3.19 -19.32
C ALA A 359 22.92 -3.72 -19.96
N ALA A 360 21.77 -3.62 -19.26
CA ALA A 360 20.48 -3.99 -19.82
C ALA A 360 20.11 -3.06 -20.99
N GLY A 361 20.39 -1.75 -20.85
CA GLY A 361 20.18 -0.76 -21.90
C GLY A 361 21.00 -1.05 -23.16
N GLU A 362 22.30 -1.33 -23.02
CA GLU A 362 23.19 -1.68 -24.13
C GLU A 362 22.73 -2.93 -24.87
N ALA A 363 22.31 -3.97 -24.14
CA ALA A 363 21.80 -5.20 -24.73
C ALA A 363 20.48 -4.98 -25.50
N ILE A 364 19.58 -4.12 -24.99
CA ILE A 364 18.34 -3.74 -25.68
C ILE A 364 18.68 -3.03 -27.00
N VAL A 365 19.59 -2.05 -26.98
CA VAL A 365 20.03 -1.33 -28.18
C VAL A 365 20.69 -2.28 -29.19
N ALA A 366 21.55 -3.19 -28.74
CA ALA A 366 22.19 -4.16 -29.62
C ALA A 366 21.18 -5.13 -30.26
N LYS A 367 20.13 -5.53 -29.54
CA LYS A 367 19.09 -6.43 -30.05
C LYS A 367 18.14 -5.73 -31.01
N LEU A 368 17.83 -4.45 -30.78
CA LEU A 368 16.98 -3.61 -31.64
C LEU A 368 17.43 -3.64 -33.10
N ASP A 369 18.74 -3.47 -33.33
CA ASP A 369 19.33 -3.38 -34.67
C ASP A 369 19.18 -4.68 -35.49
N ARG A 370 19.00 -5.83 -34.82
CA ARG A 370 18.94 -7.15 -35.46
C ARG A 370 17.56 -7.80 -35.41
N ALA A 371 16.60 -7.16 -34.73
CA ALA A 371 15.27 -7.71 -34.54
C ALA A 371 14.40 -7.62 -35.81
N ALA A 372 13.56 -8.63 -36.03
CA ALA A 372 12.47 -8.59 -37.01
C ALA A 372 11.43 -7.52 -36.62
N PRO A 373 10.59 -7.02 -37.55
CA PRO A 373 9.73 -5.86 -37.30
C PRO A 373 8.88 -5.93 -36.01
N ALA A 374 8.13 -7.02 -35.80
CA ALA A 374 7.32 -7.20 -34.60
C ALA A 374 8.17 -7.15 -33.29
N ALA A 375 9.31 -7.84 -33.27
CA ALA A 375 10.22 -7.83 -32.13
C ALA A 375 10.87 -6.46 -31.92
N ARG A 376 11.19 -5.74 -33.00
CA ARG A 376 11.76 -4.39 -32.97
C ARG A 376 10.79 -3.39 -32.37
N ALA A 377 9.50 -3.45 -32.73
CA ALA A 377 8.47 -2.60 -32.14
C ALA A 377 8.33 -2.81 -30.62
N VAL A 378 8.35 -4.07 -30.17
CA VAL A 378 8.31 -4.42 -28.73
C VAL A 378 9.56 -3.88 -28.00
N LEU A 379 10.75 -4.06 -28.57
CA LEU A 379 11.99 -3.57 -27.97
C LEU A 379 12.07 -2.04 -27.94
N LEU A 380 11.48 -1.34 -28.91
CA LEU A 380 11.37 0.12 -28.90
C LEU A 380 10.48 0.59 -27.76
N ASP A 381 9.31 -0.02 -27.59
CA ASP A 381 8.41 0.33 -26.49
C ASP A 381 9.08 0.05 -25.14
N LEU A 382 9.75 -1.10 -24.99
CA LEU A 382 10.57 -1.43 -23.82
C LEU A 382 11.64 -0.37 -23.54
N ALA A 383 12.39 0.06 -24.55
CA ALA A 383 13.42 1.09 -24.40
C ALA A 383 12.84 2.43 -23.92
N GLY A 384 11.65 2.80 -24.42
CA GLY A 384 10.92 3.98 -23.97
C GLY A 384 10.43 3.88 -22.53
N GLN A 385 9.91 2.70 -22.12
CA GLN A 385 9.43 2.46 -20.75
C GLN A 385 10.57 2.47 -19.73
N LEU A 386 11.74 1.92 -20.10
CA LEU A 386 12.94 1.90 -19.26
C LEU A 386 13.77 3.19 -19.35
N ALA A 387 13.31 4.19 -20.10
CA ALA A 387 14.00 5.48 -20.29
C ALA A 387 15.45 5.35 -20.80
N ILE A 388 15.70 4.42 -21.74
CA ILE A 388 17.05 4.16 -22.27
C ILE A 388 17.41 5.22 -23.31
N LEU A 389 18.05 6.32 -22.87
CA LEU A 389 18.45 7.43 -23.74
C LEU A 389 19.37 7.00 -24.90
N ALA A 390 20.19 5.97 -24.69
CA ALA A 390 21.04 5.40 -25.73
C ALA A 390 20.26 4.82 -26.93
N ALA A 391 18.96 4.58 -26.78
CA ALA A 391 18.09 4.10 -27.86
C ALA A 391 17.61 5.22 -28.80
N ILE A 392 17.83 6.50 -28.49
CA ILE A 392 17.37 7.63 -29.32
C ILE A 392 17.83 7.51 -30.78
N PRO A 393 19.12 7.26 -31.11
CA PRO A 393 19.55 7.11 -32.50
C PRO A 393 18.86 5.96 -33.23
N ALA A 394 18.63 4.84 -32.55
CA ALA A 394 17.92 3.69 -33.11
C ALA A 394 16.42 4.03 -33.35
N ALA A 395 15.78 4.72 -32.40
CA ALA A 395 14.40 5.16 -32.53
C ALA A 395 14.23 6.21 -33.65
N LEU A 396 15.18 7.11 -33.84
CA LEU A 396 15.17 8.05 -34.97
C LEU A 396 15.24 7.34 -36.32
N ARG A 397 16.09 6.31 -36.47
CA ARG A 397 16.12 5.50 -37.70
C ARG A 397 14.83 4.69 -37.89
N ALA A 398 14.32 4.08 -36.82
CA ALA A 398 13.10 3.27 -36.85
C ALA A 398 11.84 4.12 -37.08
N ALA A 399 11.90 5.42 -36.81
CA ALA A 399 10.86 6.38 -37.17
C ALA A 399 10.69 6.50 -38.70
N ASP A 400 11.61 6.01 -39.54
CA ASP A 400 11.45 5.97 -40.99
C ASP A 400 11.31 4.52 -41.53
N ASP A 401 11.06 3.55 -40.65
CA ASP A 401 10.94 2.13 -41.02
C ASP A 401 9.73 1.88 -41.92
N PRO A 402 9.85 1.06 -42.99
CA PRO A 402 8.72 0.74 -43.87
C PRO A 402 7.58 0.01 -43.14
N ASP A 403 7.85 -0.68 -42.03
CA ASP A 403 6.83 -1.33 -41.22
C ASP A 403 6.11 -0.31 -40.31
N ASP A 404 4.78 -0.18 -40.47
CA ASP A 404 3.96 0.75 -39.69
C ASP A 404 4.05 0.52 -38.18
N GLN A 405 4.13 -0.74 -37.71
CA GLN A 405 4.19 -1.02 -36.27
C GLN A 405 5.51 -0.55 -35.68
N VAL A 406 6.62 -0.77 -36.39
CA VAL A 406 7.95 -0.28 -36.00
C VAL A 406 7.95 1.24 -35.98
N ARG A 407 7.43 1.87 -37.03
CA ARG A 407 7.38 3.32 -37.16
C ARG A 407 6.61 3.98 -36.02
N LEU A 408 5.41 3.49 -35.72
CA LEU A 408 4.57 4.04 -34.65
C LEU A 408 5.17 3.80 -33.26
N ALA A 409 5.78 2.63 -33.03
CA ALA A 409 6.50 2.33 -31.79
C ALA A 409 7.69 3.28 -31.61
N ALA A 410 8.45 3.55 -32.67
CA ALA A 410 9.59 4.47 -32.64
C ALA A 410 9.17 5.90 -32.26
N ILE A 411 8.09 6.42 -32.85
CA ILE A 411 7.55 7.76 -32.53
C ILE A 411 7.16 7.84 -31.07
N LYS A 412 6.40 6.85 -30.58
CA LYS A 412 5.98 6.77 -29.19
C LYS A 412 7.19 6.74 -28.24
N THR A 413 8.22 5.97 -28.58
CA THR A 413 9.46 5.89 -27.83
C THR A 413 10.21 7.21 -27.82
N LEU A 414 10.31 7.90 -28.96
CA LEU A 414 10.88 9.24 -29.03
C LEU A 414 10.10 10.21 -28.13
N GLY A 415 8.77 10.18 -28.08
CA GLY A 415 7.99 11.00 -27.15
C GLY A 415 8.37 10.83 -25.68
N ARG A 416 8.78 9.61 -25.27
CA ARG A 416 9.20 9.32 -23.89
C ARG A 416 10.66 9.72 -23.61
N LEU A 417 11.52 9.62 -24.63
CA LEU A 417 12.97 9.83 -24.52
C LEU A 417 13.42 11.24 -24.96
N ALA A 418 12.56 11.99 -25.64
CA ALA A 418 12.95 13.21 -26.34
C ALA A 418 13.54 14.28 -25.42
N GLY A 419 14.71 14.78 -25.80
CA GLY A 419 15.16 16.11 -25.41
C GLY A 419 14.60 17.17 -26.36
N LEU A 420 15.02 18.43 -26.19
CA LEU A 420 14.56 19.54 -27.02
C LEU A 420 14.87 19.32 -28.52
N LYS A 421 16.01 18.70 -28.83
CA LYS A 421 16.41 18.37 -30.20
C LYS A 421 15.42 17.37 -30.83
N GLU A 422 15.13 16.27 -30.16
CA GLU A 422 14.19 15.26 -30.65
C GLU A 422 12.76 15.81 -30.69
N PHE A 423 12.39 16.72 -29.78
CA PHE A 423 11.11 17.42 -29.82
C PHE A 423 10.96 18.24 -31.12
N ALA A 424 12.00 18.97 -31.54
CA ALA A 424 11.99 19.68 -32.82
C ALA A 424 11.80 18.73 -34.01
N LEU A 425 12.46 17.57 -33.99
CA LEU A 425 12.28 16.54 -35.03
C LEU A 425 10.86 15.95 -35.04
N LEU A 426 10.23 15.78 -33.87
CA LEU A 426 8.83 15.37 -33.80
C LEU A 426 7.88 16.45 -34.34
N CYS A 427 8.19 17.74 -34.13
CA CYS A 427 7.44 18.84 -34.76
C CYS A 427 7.59 18.80 -36.29
N ASP A 428 8.79 18.63 -36.83
CA ASP A 428 9.02 18.52 -38.27
C ASP A 428 8.25 17.31 -38.84
N ARG A 429 8.25 16.19 -38.11
CA ARG A 429 7.50 15.00 -38.51
C ARG A 429 5.99 15.21 -38.50
N LEU A 430 5.45 15.98 -37.55
CA LEU A 430 4.03 16.35 -37.56
C LEU A 430 3.64 17.06 -38.86
N LEU A 431 4.56 17.80 -39.48
CA LEU A 431 4.30 18.51 -40.74
C LEU A 431 4.41 17.59 -41.96
N ALA A 432 5.26 16.56 -41.87
CA ALA A 432 5.51 15.59 -42.93
C ALA A 432 4.60 14.34 -42.87
N ALA A 433 3.86 14.14 -41.78
CA ALA A 433 3.06 12.94 -41.55
C ALA A 433 2.03 12.73 -42.67
N SER A 434 2.05 11.54 -43.28
CA SER A 434 1.25 11.21 -44.46
C SER A 434 0.04 10.32 -44.16
N SER A 435 -0.06 9.76 -42.95
CA SER A 435 -1.15 8.87 -42.54
C SER A 435 -1.81 9.32 -41.23
N PRO A 436 -3.13 9.07 -41.03
CA PRO A 436 -3.82 9.42 -39.79
C PRO A 436 -3.24 8.74 -38.54
N SER A 437 -2.77 7.49 -38.68
CA SER A 437 -2.14 6.73 -37.58
C SER A 437 -0.82 7.36 -37.15
N GLU A 438 0.00 7.77 -38.11
CA GLU A 438 1.26 8.46 -37.84
C GLU A 438 1.04 9.82 -37.21
N THR A 439 0.10 10.63 -37.74
CA THR A 439 -0.28 11.91 -37.14
C THR A 439 -0.71 11.73 -35.69
N ALA A 440 -1.57 10.75 -35.39
CA ALA A 440 -2.01 10.47 -34.03
C ALA A 440 -0.84 10.06 -33.11
N ALA A 441 0.09 9.22 -33.59
CA ALA A 441 1.27 8.82 -32.82
C ALA A 441 2.22 10.00 -32.55
N VAL A 442 2.46 10.88 -33.54
CA VAL A 442 3.31 12.07 -33.37
C VAL A 442 2.68 13.05 -32.40
N GLN A 443 1.36 13.29 -32.51
CA GLN A 443 0.64 14.15 -31.58
C GLN A 443 0.75 13.63 -30.14
N GLU A 444 0.58 12.33 -29.93
CA GLU A 444 0.73 11.73 -28.60
C GLU A 444 2.18 11.83 -28.09
N ALA A 445 3.16 11.55 -28.95
CA ALA A 445 4.57 11.70 -28.60
C ALA A 445 4.93 13.15 -28.22
N LEU A 446 4.40 14.14 -28.95
CA LEU A 446 4.58 15.56 -28.63
C LEU A 446 3.91 15.93 -27.31
N ARG A 447 2.69 15.44 -27.01
CA ARG A 447 2.05 15.67 -25.70
C ARG A 447 2.92 15.13 -24.55
N VAL A 448 3.38 13.88 -24.67
CA VAL A 448 4.21 13.23 -23.65
C VAL A 448 5.54 13.96 -23.47
N ALA A 449 6.23 14.29 -24.57
CA ALA A 449 7.51 14.99 -24.53
C ALA A 449 7.37 16.40 -23.93
N CYS A 450 6.31 17.10 -24.31
CA CYS A 450 6.02 18.46 -23.84
C CYS A 450 5.80 18.52 -22.32
N LEU A 451 5.08 17.56 -21.74
CA LEU A 451 4.84 17.48 -20.29
C LEU A 451 6.11 17.15 -19.49
N ARG A 452 7.09 16.49 -20.12
CA ARG A 452 8.36 16.10 -19.51
C ARG A 452 9.48 17.12 -19.71
N MET A 453 9.28 18.11 -20.58
CA MET A 453 10.31 19.06 -20.97
C MET A 453 10.72 19.94 -19.79
N PRO A 454 12.02 19.97 -19.38
CA PRO A 454 12.47 20.82 -18.27
C PRO A 454 12.42 22.31 -18.56
N ASP A 455 12.48 22.70 -19.84
CA ASP A 455 12.41 24.09 -20.31
C ASP A 455 11.13 24.30 -21.17
N PRO A 456 10.03 24.72 -20.52
CA PRO A 456 8.77 25.00 -21.21
C PRO A 456 8.88 26.11 -22.26
N ASP A 457 9.71 27.13 -22.02
CA ASP A 457 9.84 28.28 -22.93
C ASP A 457 10.60 27.91 -24.22
N ALA A 458 11.61 27.04 -24.12
CA ALA A 458 12.30 26.50 -25.28
C ALA A 458 11.38 25.55 -26.09
N CYS A 459 10.56 24.75 -25.41
CA CYS A 459 9.53 23.93 -26.02
C CYS A 459 8.53 24.78 -26.81
N VAL A 460 8.01 25.86 -26.19
CA VAL A 460 7.17 26.87 -26.85
C VAL A 460 7.89 27.47 -28.06
N GLY A 461 9.15 27.88 -27.90
CA GLY A 461 9.95 28.41 -29.01
C GLY A 461 10.01 27.48 -30.22
N THR A 462 10.16 26.17 -29.98
CA THR A 462 10.21 25.16 -31.04
C THR A 462 8.86 25.00 -31.75
N MET A 463 7.76 24.95 -31.00
CA MET A 463 6.41 24.90 -31.60
C MET A 463 6.13 26.14 -32.46
N LEU A 464 6.50 27.33 -32.00
CA LEU A 464 6.31 28.57 -32.73
C LEU A 464 7.12 28.64 -34.04
N GLN A 465 8.28 27.97 -34.11
CA GLN A 465 9.06 27.87 -35.36
C GLN A 465 8.39 26.95 -36.38
N ALA A 466 7.68 25.91 -35.93
CA ALA A 466 6.98 24.97 -36.80
C ALA A 466 5.64 25.51 -37.33
N MET A 467 4.93 26.31 -36.53
CA MET A 467 3.58 26.80 -36.84
C MET A 467 3.38 27.46 -38.22
N PRO A 468 4.28 28.34 -38.72
CA PRO A 468 4.06 29.03 -40.00
C PRO A 468 4.05 28.10 -41.21
N LYS A 469 4.71 26.94 -41.11
CA LYS A 469 4.83 25.94 -42.19
C LYS A 469 3.76 24.84 -42.08
N ALA A 470 3.00 24.83 -40.99
CA ALA A 470 2.13 23.73 -40.64
C ALA A 470 0.77 23.83 -41.35
N PRO A 471 0.20 22.69 -41.82
CA PRO A 471 -1.21 22.62 -42.22
C PRO A 471 -2.14 23.05 -41.08
N ILE A 472 -3.35 23.52 -41.41
CA ILE A 472 -4.31 24.05 -40.42
C ILE A 472 -4.55 23.06 -39.27
N ALA A 473 -4.79 21.78 -39.56
CA ALA A 473 -4.99 20.76 -38.53
C ALA A 473 -3.79 20.65 -37.55
N SER A 474 -2.55 20.69 -38.07
CA SER A 474 -1.35 20.67 -37.24
C SER A 474 -1.17 21.97 -36.46
N ARG A 475 -1.55 23.13 -37.02
CA ARG A 475 -1.57 24.42 -36.30
C ARG A 475 -2.57 24.38 -35.13
N CYS A 476 -3.76 23.83 -35.34
CA CYS A 476 -4.77 23.66 -34.29
C CYS A 476 -4.24 22.79 -33.14
N PHE A 477 -3.57 21.68 -33.46
CA PHE A 477 -2.93 20.83 -32.45
C PHE A 477 -1.79 21.54 -31.70
N LEU A 478 -0.90 22.25 -32.40
CA LEU A 478 0.16 23.02 -31.74
C LEU A 478 -0.40 24.12 -30.84
N VAL A 479 -1.51 24.75 -31.22
CA VAL A 479 -2.24 25.73 -30.39
C VAL A 479 -2.80 25.09 -29.12
N GLU A 480 -3.35 23.88 -29.21
CA GLU A 480 -3.78 23.11 -28.03
C GLU A 480 -2.60 22.85 -27.09
N LEU A 481 -1.47 22.42 -27.64
CA LEU A 481 -0.27 22.11 -26.86
C LEU A 481 0.33 23.36 -26.21
N LEU A 482 0.41 24.48 -26.93
CA LEU A 482 0.78 25.79 -26.38
C LEU A 482 -0.13 26.19 -25.21
N GLY A 483 -1.44 25.93 -25.32
CA GLY A 483 -2.39 26.17 -24.23
C GLY A 483 -2.18 25.30 -23.00
N ALA A 484 -1.70 24.06 -23.18
CA ALA A 484 -1.35 23.18 -22.08
C ALA A 484 -0.04 23.57 -21.38
N VAL A 485 0.94 24.10 -22.13
CA VAL A 485 2.22 24.59 -21.56
C VAL A 485 2.02 25.90 -20.81
N GLY A 486 1.28 26.84 -21.41
CA GLY A 486 1.11 28.18 -20.87
C GLY A 486 2.34 29.08 -21.03
N GLY A 487 2.34 30.19 -20.30
CA GLY A 487 3.39 31.23 -20.35
C GLY A 487 3.11 32.33 -21.38
N ASP A 488 3.77 33.46 -21.21
CA ASP A 488 3.51 34.70 -21.97
C ASP A 488 3.68 34.53 -23.48
N ARG A 489 4.72 33.78 -23.91
CA ARG A 489 4.98 33.53 -25.33
C ARG A 489 3.88 32.67 -25.95
N ALA A 490 3.45 31.63 -25.25
CA ALA A 490 2.36 30.78 -25.69
C ALA A 490 1.04 31.55 -25.73
N LEU A 491 0.75 32.35 -24.69
CA LEU A 491 -0.46 33.17 -24.61
C LEU A 491 -0.56 34.14 -25.81
N LYS A 492 0.51 34.86 -26.11
CA LYS A 492 0.56 35.79 -27.26
C LYS A 492 0.34 35.07 -28.59
N ALA A 493 0.94 33.89 -28.76
CA ALA A 493 0.79 33.10 -29.98
C ALA A 493 -0.63 32.56 -30.14
N VAL A 494 -1.23 32.01 -29.08
CA VAL A 494 -2.61 31.51 -29.12
C VAL A 494 -3.60 32.66 -29.31
N SER A 495 -3.40 33.82 -28.67
CA SER A 495 -4.22 35.03 -28.90
C SER A 495 -4.13 35.51 -30.36
N SER A 496 -2.94 35.46 -30.97
CA SER A 496 -2.75 35.82 -32.37
C SER A 496 -3.48 34.84 -33.30
N ALA A 497 -3.37 33.54 -33.05
CA ALA A 497 -4.08 32.50 -33.80
C ALA A 497 -5.61 32.66 -33.72
N ALA A 498 -6.14 33.12 -32.58
CA ALA A 498 -7.56 33.40 -32.42
C ALA A 498 -8.07 34.56 -33.30
N GLN A 499 -7.18 35.46 -33.75
CA GLN A 499 -7.52 36.63 -34.59
C GLN A 499 -7.37 36.37 -36.09
N GLU A 500 -6.79 35.23 -36.49
CA GLU A 500 -6.65 34.87 -37.90
C GLU A 500 -8.00 34.53 -38.55
N SER A 501 -8.08 34.58 -39.88
CA SER A 501 -9.33 34.38 -40.62
C SER A 501 -9.80 32.94 -40.72
N ASN A 502 -8.98 31.95 -40.35
CA ASN A 502 -9.34 30.53 -40.46
C ASN A 502 -10.18 30.06 -39.27
N GLU A 503 -11.41 29.59 -39.53
CA GLU A 503 -12.38 29.24 -38.50
C GLU A 503 -11.95 28.08 -37.59
N GLU A 504 -11.31 27.04 -38.13
CA GLU A 504 -10.81 25.90 -37.34
C GLU A 504 -9.72 26.34 -36.35
N LEU A 505 -8.82 27.21 -36.80
CA LEU A 505 -7.77 27.77 -35.95
C LEU A 505 -8.32 28.71 -34.90
N GLN A 506 -9.30 29.55 -35.25
CA GLN A 506 -10.02 30.38 -34.28
C GLN A 506 -10.74 29.53 -33.22
N ASP A 507 -11.35 28.42 -33.63
CA ASP A 507 -12.02 27.50 -32.71
C ASP A 507 -11.02 26.88 -31.73
N ALA A 508 -9.92 26.31 -32.23
CA ALA A 508 -8.85 25.72 -31.41
C ALA A 508 -8.24 26.75 -30.44
N ALA A 509 -7.90 27.94 -30.93
CA ALA A 509 -7.27 28.98 -30.13
C ALA A 509 -8.18 29.52 -29.03
N THR A 510 -9.45 29.80 -29.35
CA THR A 510 -10.41 30.26 -28.33
C THR A 510 -10.79 29.14 -27.35
N ALA A 511 -10.74 27.87 -27.76
CA ALA A 511 -10.90 26.73 -26.86
C ALA A 511 -9.71 26.60 -25.89
N ALA A 512 -8.47 26.75 -26.38
CA ALA A 512 -7.27 26.76 -25.57
C ALA A 512 -7.28 27.92 -24.53
N LEU A 513 -7.56 29.14 -24.98
CA LEU A 513 -7.65 30.32 -24.09
C LEU A 513 -8.78 30.19 -23.06
N GLY A 514 -9.90 29.57 -23.43
CA GLY A 514 -10.99 29.32 -22.49
C GLY A 514 -10.58 28.46 -21.30
N LYS A 515 -9.61 27.55 -21.50
CA LYS A 515 -9.07 26.62 -20.49
C LYS A 515 -7.77 27.13 -19.82
N TRP A 516 -7.29 28.32 -20.18
CA TRP A 516 -6.00 28.85 -19.70
C TRP A 516 -5.93 28.93 -18.17
N THR A 517 -4.87 28.42 -17.55
CA THR A 517 -4.86 28.21 -16.09
C THR A 517 -4.37 29.41 -15.28
N SER A 518 -3.90 30.47 -15.93
CA SER A 518 -3.35 31.67 -15.28
C SER A 518 -4.16 32.93 -15.60
N ALA A 519 -4.11 33.91 -14.68
CA ALA A 519 -4.89 35.14 -14.76
C ALA A 519 -4.34 36.17 -15.77
N ASP A 520 -3.09 36.01 -16.21
CA ASP A 520 -2.43 36.77 -17.27
C ASP A 520 -3.17 36.70 -18.62
N ALA A 521 -3.98 35.67 -18.87
CA ALA A 521 -4.80 35.55 -20.07
C ALA A 521 -6.00 36.50 -20.10
N ALA A 522 -6.36 37.12 -18.98
CA ALA A 522 -7.56 37.95 -18.88
C ALA A 522 -7.60 39.14 -19.85
N PRO A 523 -6.53 39.96 -20.00
CA PRO A 523 -6.53 41.07 -20.95
C PRO A 523 -6.73 40.62 -22.40
N GLU A 524 -6.08 39.52 -22.80
CA GLU A 524 -6.22 38.96 -24.15
C GLU A 524 -7.63 38.41 -24.40
N LEU A 525 -8.19 37.66 -23.44
CA LEU A 525 -9.57 37.14 -23.52
C LEU A 525 -10.61 38.26 -23.63
N LEU A 526 -10.43 39.37 -22.89
CA LEU A 526 -11.32 40.53 -22.99
C LEU A 526 -11.21 41.20 -24.36
N LYS A 527 -9.99 41.42 -24.85
CA LYS A 527 -9.74 41.97 -26.19
C LYS A 527 -10.42 41.11 -27.26
N LEU A 528 -10.28 39.79 -27.20
CA LEU A 528 -10.89 38.87 -28.16
C LEU A 528 -12.43 38.89 -28.07
N ALA A 529 -13.00 38.97 -26.86
CA ALA A 529 -14.44 39.10 -26.69
C ALA A 529 -15.02 40.36 -27.37
N GLN A 530 -14.22 41.42 -27.48
CA GLN A 530 -14.62 42.69 -28.11
C GLN A 530 -14.40 42.71 -29.63
N THR A 531 -13.32 42.08 -30.10
CA THR A 531 -12.78 42.27 -31.46
C THR A 531 -13.11 41.14 -32.44
N LEU A 532 -13.36 39.91 -31.97
CA LEU A 532 -13.57 38.78 -32.87
C LEU A 532 -14.86 38.92 -33.71
N PRO A 533 -14.83 38.57 -35.01
CA PRO A 533 -15.98 38.76 -35.89
C PRO A 533 -17.11 37.78 -35.56
N ALA A 534 -16.80 36.50 -35.38
CA ALA A 534 -17.80 35.46 -35.14
C ALA A 534 -18.32 35.50 -33.68
N GLU A 535 -19.65 35.48 -33.54
CA GLU A 535 -20.32 35.54 -32.24
C GLU A 535 -19.90 34.42 -31.30
N LYS A 536 -19.86 33.17 -31.79
CA LYS A 536 -19.50 31.99 -30.98
C LYS A 536 -18.13 32.13 -30.29
N PHE A 537 -17.16 32.74 -30.97
CA PHE A 537 -15.82 32.94 -30.45
C PHE A 537 -15.75 34.10 -29.46
N ARG A 538 -16.45 35.22 -29.72
CA ARG A 538 -16.62 36.30 -28.74
C ARG A 538 -17.21 35.80 -27.44
N THR A 539 -18.27 34.99 -27.53
CA THR A 539 -18.92 34.38 -26.37
C THR A 539 -17.98 33.46 -25.62
N ARG A 540 -17.21 32.61 -26.32
CA ARG A 540 -16.24 31.71 -25.68
C ARG A 540 -15.14 32.49 -24.96
N ALA A 541 -14.60 33.53 -25.58
CA ALA A 541 -13.60 34.40 -24.96
C ALA A 541 -14.13 35.10 -23.71
N LEU A 542 -15.36 35.65 -23.78
CA LEU A 542 -16.00 36.30 -22.63
C LEU A 542 -16.26 35.32 -21.48
N ARG A 543 -16.67 34.08 -21.80
CA ARG A 543 -16.82 33.00 -20.79
C ARG A 543 -15.49 32.62 -20.17
N GLY A 544 -14.41 32.52 -20.95
CA GLY A 544 -13.06 32.28 -20.46
C GLY A 544 -12.61 33.40 -19.50
N TYR A 545 -12.84 34.65 -19.88
CA TYR A 545 -12.54 35.82 -19.05
C TYR A 545 -13.30 35.81 -17.70
N LEU A 546 -14.60 35.51 -17.74
CA LEU A 546 -15.43 35.40 -16.54
C LEU A 546 -15.03 34.20 -15.67
N ARG A 547 -14.60 33.09 -16.28
CA ARG A 547 -14.07 31.94 -15.55
C ARG A 547 -12.83 32.33 -14.74
N ILE A 548 -11.92 33.14 -15.31
CA ILE A 548 -10.75 33.65 -14.57
C ILE A 548 -11.20 34.47 -13.35
N ALA A 549 -12.13 35.43 -13.53
CA ALA A 549 -12.66 36.24 -12.43
C ALA A 549 -13.31 35.37 -11.33
N GLN A 550 -14.00 34.30 -11.73
CA GLN A 550 -14.69 33.41 -10.81
C GLN A 550 -13.74 32.47 -10.06
N GLN A 551 -12.86 31.76 -10.78
CA GLN A 551 -12.11 30.62 -10.27
C GLN A 551 -10.70 30.98 -9.76
N MET A 552 -10.08 32.04 -10.28
CA MET A 552 -8.73 32.41 -9.88
C MET A 552 -8.71 33.20 -8.58
N VAL A 553 -7.61 33.06 -7.84
CA VAL A 553 -7.35 33.83 -6.62
C VAL A 553 -6.90 35.24 -7.02
N LEU A 554 -7.84 36.18 -6.97
CA LEU A 554 -7.63 37.58 -7.32
C LEU A 554 -8.26 38.49 -6.25
N PRO A 555 -7.70 39.68 -5.98
CA PRO A 555 -8.31 40.66 -5.10
C PRO A 555 -9.75 41.00 -5.52
N PRO A 556 -10.69 41.19 -4.56
CA PRO A 556 -12.08 41.53 -4.86
C PRO A 556 -12.23 42.75 -5.79
N GLU A 557 -11.41 43.79 -5.60
CA GLU A 557 -11.38 44.97 -6.46
C GLU A 557 -11.05 44.64 -7.91
N GLN A 558 -10.10 43.72 -8.14
CA GLN A 558 -9.73 43.28 -9.47
C GLN A 558 -10.86 42.46 -10.10
N LYS A 559 -11.48 41.54 -9.33
CA LYS A 559 -12.64 40.77 -9.81
C LYS A 559 -13.82 41.68 -10.17
N LEU A 560 -14.03 42.75 -9.42
CA LEU A 560 -15.06 43.75 -9.69
C LEU A 560 -14.78 44.51 -10.99
N LYS A 561 -13.55 45.03 -11.18
CA LYS A 561 -13.13 45.66 -12.44
C LYS A 561 -13.29 44.70 -13.62
N MET A 562 -12.95 43.43 -13.42
CA MET A 562 -13.15 42.42 -14.45
C MET A 562 -14.63 42.25 -14.80
N CYS A 563 -15.52 42.12 -13.82
CA CYS A 563 -16.96 42.01 -14.06
C CYS A 563 -17.52 43.25 -14.77
N GLN A 564 -17.09 44.46 -14.41
CA GLN A 564 -17.48 45.70 -15.10
C GLN A 564 -17.10 45.67 -16.58
N ALA A 565 -15.84 45.32 -16.87
CA ALA A 565 -15.35 45.22 -18.24
C ALA A 565 -16.08 44.13 -19.05
N ALA A 566 -16.36 42.98 -18.42
CA ALA A 566 -17.15 41.91 -19.05
C ALA A 566 -18.59 42.37 -19.35
N PHE A 567 -19.21 43.11 -18.43
CA PHE A 567 -20.55 43.65 -18.61
C PHE A 567 -20.64 44.64 -19.79
N GLN A 568 -19.61 45.48 -19.96
CA GLN A 568 -19.49 46.40 -21.08
C GLN A 568 -19.22 45.69 -22.40
N ALA A 569 -18.43 44.62 -22.39
CA ALA A 569 -18.13 43.82 -23.58
C ALA A 569 -19.29 42.90 -24.02
N ALA A 570 -20.20 42.55 -23.11
CA ALA A 570 -21.33 41.66 -23.37
C ALA A 570 -22.34 42.28 -24.36
N ARG A 571 -22.62 41.54 -25.45
CA ARG A 571 -23.59 41.98 -26.48
C ARG A 571 -24.96 41.34 -26.31
N ARG A 572 -25.05 40.24 -25.55
CA ARG A 572 -26.29 39.48 -25.33
C ARG A 572 -26.68 39.45 -23.86
N ASP A 573 -27.96 39.27 -23.60
CA ASP A 573 -28.46 39.19 -22.23
C ASP A 573 -27.99 37.92 -21.52
N GLU A 574 -27.77 36.81 -22.24
CA GLU A 574 -27.19 35.58 -21.68
C GLU A 574 -25.79 35.83 -21.11
N GLU A 575 -24.99 36.66 -21.78
CA GLU A 575 -23.65 37.03 -21.34
C GLU A 575 -23.72 37.93 -20.11
N ARG A 576 -24.63 38.91 -20.11
CA ARG A 576 -24.86 39.79 -18.95
C ARG A 576 -25.35 39.02 -17.73
N ARG A 577 -26.19 37.99 -17.91
CA ARG A 577 -26.59 37.07 -16.82
C ARG A 577 -25.40 36.32 -16.22
N LEU A 578 -24.43 35.88 -17.05
CA LEU A 578 -23.21 35.25 -16.54
C LEU A 578 -22.37 36.23 -15.70
N VAL A 579 -22.26 37.49 -16.11
CA VAL A 579 -21.56 38.51 -15.32
C VAL A 579 -22.25 38.72 -13.96
N LEU A 580 -23.58 38.83 -13.95
CA LEU A 580 -24.36 38.98 -12.71
C LEU A 580 -24.16 37.79 -11.76
N ASN A 581 -24.01 36.57 -12.29
CA ASN A 581 -23.68 35.39 -11.48
C ASN A 581 -22.32 35.51 -10.79
N VAL A 582 -21.30 35.98 -11.51
CA VAL A 582 -19.96 36.18 -10.93
C VAL A 582 -20.00 37.29 -9.88
N LEU A 583 -20.70 38.39 -10.14
CA LEU A 583 -20.90 39.49 -9.18
C LEU A 583 -21.60 39.02 -7.89
N GLY A 584 -22.59 38.12 -8.00
CA GLY A 584 -23.27 37.51 -6.83
C GLY A 584 -22.33 36.77 -5.88
N GLY A 585 -21.17 36.32 -6.37
CA GLY A 585 -20.11 35.71 -5.57
C GLY A 585 -19.28 36.69 -4.75
N LEU A 586 -19.30 37.99 -5.06
CA LEU A 586 -18.43 39.01 -4.48
C LEU A 586 -19.15 39.80 -3.37
N PRO A 587 -18.82 39.57 -2.07
CA PRO A 587 -19.51 40.20 -0.95
C PRO A 587 -19.01 41.64 -0.71
N THR A 588 -19.38 42.59 -1.58
CA THR A 588 -18.97 44.01 -1.47
C THR A 588 -20.12 44.95 -1.81
N ALA A 589 -20.14 46.15 -1.23
CA ALA A 589 -21.08 47.22 -1.57
C ALA A 589 -21.05 47.54 -3.07
N GLU A 590 -19.86 47.55 -3.63
CA GLU A 590 -19.61 47.94 -5.01
C GLU A 590 -20.12 46.87 -5.98
N ALA A 591 -20.05 45.59 -5.62
CA ALA A 591 -20.73 44.54 -6.39
C ALA A 591 -22.25 44.73 -6.36
N MET A 592 -22.82 45.07 -5.21
CA MET A 592 -24.25 45.37 -5.08
C MET A 592 -24.66 46.55 -5.97
N SER A 593 -23.88 47.63 -5.97
CA SER A 593 -24.18 48.83 -6.77
C SER A 593 -24.11 48.58 -8.28
N LEU A 594 -23.35 47.58 -8.75
CA LEU A 594 -23.34 47.14 -10.14
C LEU A 594 -24.51 46.22 -10.51
N VAL A 595 -25.01 45.45 -9.55
CA VAL A 595 -26.11 44.49 -9.77
C VAL A 595 -27.46 45.22 -9.82
N VAL A 596 -27.71 46.09 -8.85
CA VAL A 596 -29.01 46.74 -8.62
C VAL A 596 -29.61 47.46 -9.85
N PRO A 597 -28.85 48.24 -10.65
CA PRO A 597 -29.39 48.90 -11.84
C PRO A 597 -30.02 47.94 -12.87
N ASN A 598 -29.57 46.68 -12.89
CA ASN A 598 -30.05 45.66 -13.83
C ASN A 598 -31.41 45.06 -13.46
N LEU A 599 -31.94 45.35 -12.27
CA LEU A 599 -33.28 44.97 -11.85
C LEU A 599 -34.37 45.65 -12.69
N SER A 600 -34.08 46.81 -13.25
CA SER A 600 -34.99 47.55 -14.14
C SER A 600 -35.10 46.94 -15.55
N ARG A 601 -34.23 45.98 -15.90
CA ARG A 601 -34.18 45.34 -17.23
C ARG A 601 -34.90 43.99 -17.17
N PRO A 602 -36.08 43.81 -17.81
CA PRO A 602 -36.88 42.58 -17.67
C PRO A 602 -36.11 41.29 -17.98
N ALA A 603 -35.25 41.29 -19.00
CA ALA A 603 -34.46 40.13 -19.40
C ALA A 603 -33.35 39.73 -18.39
N LEU A 604 -32.97 40.63 -17.48
CA LEU A 604 -31.90 40.44 -16.49
C LEU A 604 -32.39 40.43 -15.04
N ALA A 605 -33.60 40.95 -14.79
CA ALA A 605 -34.15 41.17 -13.45
C ALA A 605 -34.11 39.93 -12.54
N PRO A 606 -34.47 38.71 -12.99
CA PRO A 606 -34.38 37.52 -12.14
C PRO A 606 -32.94 37.20 -11.69
N GLN A 607 -31.96 37.36 -12.59
CA GLN A 607 -30.56 37.09 -12.27
C GLN A 607 -29.92 38.18 -11.43
N ALA A 608 -30.29 39.44 -11.69
CA ALA A 608 -29.88 40.57 -10.87
C ALA A 608 -30.44 40.45 -9.44
N ALA A 609 -31.69 40.01 -9.28
CA ALA A 609 -32.27 39.74 -7.97
C ALA A 609 -31.53 38.60 -7.25
N ALA A 610 -31.25 37.49 -7.94
CA ALA A 610 -30.46 36.39 -7.37
C ALA A 610 -29.09 36.85 -6.87
N ALA A 611 -28.38 37.63 -7.68
CA ALA A 611 -27.07 38.17 -7.32
C ALA A 611 -27.16 39.15 -6.13
N ALA A 612 -28.15 40.05 -6.13
CA ALA A 612 -28.37 41.00 -5.03
C ALA A 612 -28.67 40.29 -3.71
N LEU A 613 -29.48 39.23 -3.75
CA LEU A 613 -29.77 38.39 -2.58
C LEU A 613 -28.50 37.71 -2.03
N ALA A 614 -27.71 37.09 -2.91
CA ALA A 614 -26.48 36.39 -2.54
C ALA A 614 -25.41 37.32 -1.95
N ILE A 615 -25.27 38.54 -2.48
CA ILE A 615 -24.37 39.56 -1.92
C ILE A 615 -24.93 40.04 -0.57
N GLY A 616 -26.23 40.37 -0.53
CA GLY A 616 -26.91 40.91 0.64
C GLY A 616 -26.84 39.99 1.86
N GLU A 617 -26.92 38.67 1.66
CA GLU A 617 -26.71 37.70 2.74
C GLU A 617 -25.32 37.79 3.38
N LYS A 618 -24.29 38.01 2.55
CA LYS A 618 -22.89 37.99 3.00
C LYS A 618 -22.45 39.32 3.62
N ILE A 619 -22.98 40.45 3.14
CA ILE A 619 -22.61 41.79 3.63
C ILE A 619 -23.59 42.35 4.68
N MET A 620 -24.65 41.63 5.03
CA MET A 620 -25.69 42.08 5.96
C MET A 620 -25.14 42.66 7.26
N HIS A 621 -24.11 42.04 7.81
CA HIS A 621 -23.52 42.43 9.10
C HIS A 621 -22.62 43.66 9.00
N THR A 622 -22.02 43.90 7.83
CA THR A 622 -21.07 45.00 7.61
C THR A 622 -21.76 46.22 7.02
N GLU A 623 -22.78 46.03 6.18
CA GLU A 623 -23.44 47.10 5.42
C GLU A 623 -24.97 46.94 5.34
N PRO A 624 -25.68 46.95 6.48
CA PRO A 624 -27.12 46.71 6.52
C PRO A 624 -27.94 47.71 5.68
N ARG A 625 -27.53 49.00 5.65
CA ARG A 625 -28.22 50.04 4.86
C ARG A 625 -28.16 49.75 3.35
N THR A 626 -26.98 49.42 2.84
CA THR A 626 -26.76 49.03 1.44
C THR A 626 -27.66 47.85 1.06
N VAL A 627 -27.80 46.87 1.96
CA VAL A 627 -28.67 45.72 1.74
C VAL A 627 -30.15 46.10 1.76
N ALA A 628 -30.60 46.91 2.73
CA ALA A 628 -31.99 47.34 2.82
C ALA A 628 -32.45 48.06 1.53
N ASP A 629 -31.64 48.99 1.03
CA ASP A 629 -31.95 49.74 -0.19
C ASP A 629 -31.96 48.85 -1.42
N ALA A 630 -31.02 47.91 -1.54
CA ALA A 630 -31.01 46.93 -2.63
C ALA A 630 -32.25 46.02 -2.59
N MET A 631 -32.65 45.50 -1.42
CA MET A 631 -33.81 44.62 -1.29
C MET A 631 -35.13 45.32 -1.61
N ARG A 632 -35.27 46.60 -1.25
CA ARG A 632 -36.41 47.43 -1.68
C ARG A 632 -36.48 47.51 -3.20
N GLN A 633 -35.35 47.66 -3.88
CA GLN A 633 -35.30 47.68 -5.35
C GLN A 633 -35.61 46.31 -5.96
N VAL A 634 -35.16 45.21 -5.34
CA VAL A 634 -35.52 43.85 -5.76
C VAL A 634 -37.04 43.65 -5.71
N LEU A 635 -37.70 44.04 -4.62
CA LEU A 635 -39.16 43.93 -4.49
C LEU A 635 -39.91 44.82 -5.50
N LYS A 636 -39.39 46.02 -5.79
CA LYS A 636 -39.96 46.93 -6.81
C LYS A 636 -39.81 46.42 -8.24
N SER A 637 -38.87 45.53 -8.51
CA SER A 637 -38.60 45.01 -9.86
C SER A 637 -39.64 44.01 -10.39
N GLY A 638 -40.60 43.59 -9.55
CA GLY A 638 -41.65 42.64 -9.94
C GLY A 638 -41.22 41.17 -9.87
N VAL A 639 -40.05 40.87 -9.29
CA VAL A 639 -39.61 39.50 -8.99
C VAL A 639 -40.54 38.88 -7.94
N SER A 640 -40.96 37.63 -8.17
CA SER A 640 -41.97 36.93 -7.37
C SER A 640 -41.45 35.59 -6.82
N GLY A 641 -42.28 34.88 -6.05
CA GLY A 641 -41.91 33.56 -5.50
C GLY A 641 -40.84 33.64 -4.41
N ASP A 642 -39.88 32.71 -4.44
CA ASP A 642 -38.91 32.54 -3.35
C ASP A 642 -37.90 33.69 -3.24
N GLN A 643 -37.53 34.30 -4.37
CA GLN A 643 -36.64 35.47 -4.38
C GLN A 643 -37.27 36.68 -3.66
N ALA A 644 -38.57 36.92 -3.85
CA ALA A 644 -39.29 37.98 -3.15
C ALA A 644 -39.34 37.74 -1.62
N LYS A 645 -39.64 36.50 -1.21
CA LYS A 645 -39.65 36.10 0.21
C LYS A 645 -38.27 36.27 0.85
N GLN A 646 -37.20 35.91 0.14
CA GLN A 646 -35.83 36.07 0.62
C GLN A 646 -35.45 37.56 0.73
N ALA A 647 -35.86 38.39 -0.23
CA ALA A 647 -35.66 39.84 -0.17
C ALA A 647 -36.37 40.47 1.04
N GLU A 648 -37.63 40.10 1.32
CA GLU A 648 -38.35 40.56 2.51
C GLU A 648 -37.68 40.15 3.82
N ARG A 649 -37.15 38.93 3.89
CA ARG A 649 -36.42 38.45 5.07
C ARG A 649 -35.14 39.24 5.30
N LEU A 650 -34.36 39.48 4.24
CA LEU A 650 -33.14 40.29 4.33
C LEU A 650 -33.46 41.74 4.68
N LEU A 651 -34.51 42.32 4.10
CA LEU A 651 -34.96 43.67 4.41
C LEU A 651 -35.38 43.82 5.89
N LYS A 652 -36.10 42.84 6.44
CA LYS A 652 -36.45 42.83 7.88
C LYS A 652 -35.22 42.71 8.78
N ARG A 653 -34.22 41.93 8.37
CA ARG A 653 -32.96 41.74 9.12
C ARG A 653 -32.05 42.96 9.08
N ALA A 654 -32.09 43.73 7.99
CA ALA A 654 -31.29 44.94 7.83
C ALA A 654 -31.75 46.09 8.74
N GLY A 655 -32.97 46.03 9.28
CA GLY A 655 -33.57 47.11 10.07
C GLY A 655 -34.18 48.22 9.19
N PRO A 656 -34.84 49.23 9.80
CA PRO A 656 -35.50 50.32 9.08
C PRO A 656 -34.57 51.18 8.22
#